data_AF-A0A0G3H278-F1
#
_entry.id   AF-A0A0G3H278-F1
#
_cell.length_a   1.000
_cell.length_b   1.000
_cell.length_c   1.000
_cell.angle_alpha   90.00
_cell.angle_beta   90.00
_cell.angle_gamma   90.00
#
_symmetry.space_group_name_H-M   'P 1'
#
loop_
_entity.id
_entity.type
_entity.pdbx_description
1 polymer ?
#
loop_
_entity_poly.entity_id
_entity_poly.type
_entity_poly.pdbx_seq_one_letter_code
_entity_poly.pdbx_strand_id
1 'polypeptide(L)'
;MSKGIQGAVLRALGAKEHLATVTGSDWITPHVLRVDFHSTHLLDPAGESPSAWVRGWFPDPDGKNTLHQRGYTFLDSDSTTGTFSIAFLVHEPAGPASTWAVNAQPGDEIVFQRYGSEGFNPSDPPPVGYLLLGDAASWPGIQSIVASLPIDVPIKVIMEQHHEADNKLPFPKHPNLSVTWVPTGGDSRTLVNALRGTDYHGWRTWVAAESVATRLVRQALQIDHGQNKGTMHAQAYWVHGKAMGKKVEVETTAEQSTDQVARPASAVDKAESTPSILRPARTALITAGIAQGLLSLLEVAPLILFAELARRLLTGAERDVLVSLGITGTIIMLAGAAGTALMLFLLHLHDARFSAALRKRVLHKLTRMPLGWFRQRRTAEVKKLVQDDINALHYLVTHAVPDLVAAVVTPLTIVLYLFTIDWRLCFVLLVPVVLYVIVMLRMATADKPRMRKMLRYNATLPGDAERFITGQPAARIFGDDATINLPRQLSELRAFLTAWQLETINAKSASIQLNRPLTVMVLLSVAGTVLITTGLMPAAYLLPFLVLGTSFGNRLLSISYAANGLQAGMTAKTALELMLASPELAARSPGATSAPHSTAPADIRLHDVTFGYAPGQPILENVSLALPPGKVTAIVGPSGAGKSTIAALVARFWDPDSGMITLDGTDIKDIPEAQLHSHVATVLQDVQLIRGTIHDNIALGHPDATRAQVVAAATTAFIDQVIQQLPAGYDTVVDRDSLSGGQRQRIAIARALLGNPRAVILDEATAAADPDSEWAIRQGLSQLLKGRTVLIIAHRLHTIADADTIVVLDKGRIVEKGTDSALRKRGGLYATLTDNARKALQ
;
A
#
# COMPACT_ATOMS: atom_id res chain seq x y z
N MET A 1 -11.39 4.38 27.43
CA MET A 1 -10.60 5.55 27.02
C MET A 1 -10.34 5.61 25.51
N SER A 2 -11.40 5.86 24.74
CA SER A 2 -11.29 6.19 23.31
C SER A 2 -12.37 7.22 22.95
N LYS A 3 -12.10 8.52 23.13
CA LYS A 3 -13.04 9.59 22.75
C LYS A 3 -12.64 10.23 21.42
N GLY A 4 -13.61 10.82 20.72
CA GLY A 4 -13.47 11.34 19.35
C GLY A 4 -13.83 10.34 18.25
N ILE A 5 -13.81 10.81 17.00
CA ILE A 5 -14.24 10.06 15.80
C ILE A 5 -13.46 8.75 15.64
N GLN A 6 -12.15 8.73 15.91
CA GLN A 6 -11.35 7.49 15.89
C GLN A 6 -11.78 6.48 16.96
N GLY A 7 -12.15 6.93 18.17
CA GLY A 7 -12.64 6.05 19.22
C GLY A 7 -14.03 5.49 18.92
N ALA A 8 -14.90 6.31 18.30
CA ALA A 8 -16.19 5.86 17.78
C ALA A 8 -16.02 4.85 16.63
N VAL A 9 -15.06 5.06 15.73
CA VAL A 9 -14.71 4.12 14.64
C VAL A 9 -14.15 2.81 15.20
N LEU A 10 -13.25 2.83 16.18
CA LEU A 10 -12.71 1.61 16.79
C LEU A 10 -13.78 0.81 17.52
N ARG A 11 -14.69 1.47 18.27
CA ARG A 11 -15.86 0.80 18.88
C ARG A 11 -16.82 0.24 17.82
N ALA A 12 -17.11 0.98 16.77
CA ALA A 12 -17.93 0.51 15.65
C ALA A 12 -17.29 -0.65 14.89
N LEU A 13 -15.96 -0.75 14.89
CA LEU A 13 -15.19 -1.86 14.33
C LEU A 13 -15.00 -3.04 15.31
N GLY A 14 -15.55 -2.96 16.52
CA GLY A 14 -15.60 -4.06 17.50
C GLY A 14 -14.53 -4.04 18.59
N ALA A 15 -13.75 -2.96 18.74
CA ALA A 15 -12.78 -2.84 19.82
C ALA A 15 -13.48 -2.68 21.17
N LYS A 16 -13.25 -3.62 22.09
CA LYS A 16 -13.77 -3.60 23.47
C LYS A 16 -12.63 -3.40 24.47
N GLU A 17 -12.94 -2.67 25.53
CA GLU A 17 -12.05 -2.51 26.69
C GLU A 17 -12.47 -3.54 27.74
N HIS A 18 -11.48 -4.19 28.34
CA HIS A 18 -11.64 -5.25 29.32
C HIS A 18 -10.77 -4.93 30.51
N LEU A 19 -11.35 -5.02 31.70
CA LEU A 19 -10.60 -4.92 32.94
C LEU A 19 -9.97 -6.28 33.23
N ALA A 20 -8.70 -6.28 33.62
CA ALA A 20 -8.03 -7.47 34.11
C ALA A 20 -7.41 -7.17 35.48
N THR A 21 -7.59 -8.10 36.40
CA THR A 21 -7.09 -8.00 37.77
C THR A 21 -5.83 -8.84 37.92
N VAL A 22 -4.79 -8.28 38.51
CA VAL A 22 -3.55 -8.99 38.81
C VAL A 22 -3.81 -10.06 39.86
N THR A 23 -3.38 -11.29 39.59
CA THR A 23 -3.50 -12.43 40.52
C THR A 23 -2.16 -12.82 41.14
N GLY A 24 -1.05 -12.49 40.49
CA GLY A 24 0.30 -12.83 40.94
C GLY A 24 1.38 -12.29 40.01
N SER A 25 2.64 -12.40 40.43
CA SER A 25 3.80 -12.01 39.62
C SER A 25 5.03 -12.81 40.00
N ASP A 26 5.78 -13.30 39.01
CA ASP A 26 6.98 -14.10 39.19
C ASP A 26 8.10 -13.66 38.23
N TRP A 27 9.33 -13.55 38.73
CA TRP A 27 10.50 -13.28 37.88
C TRP A 27 10.95 -14.56 37.16
N ILE A 28 10.93 -14.57 35.83
CA ILE A 28 11.46 -15.69 35.01
C ILE A 28 12.98 -15.57 34.87
N THR A 29 13.44 -14.35 34.64
CA THR A 29 14.87 -13.96 34.65
C THR A 29 14.98 -12.62 35.38
N PRO A 30 16.18 -12.13 35.75
CA PRO A 30 16.33 -10.82 36.40
C PRO A 30 15.73 -9.62 35.64
N HIS A 31 15.41 -9.79 34.35
CA HIS A 31 14.88 -8.73 33.47
C HIS A 31 13.56 -9.09 32.80
N VAL A 32 12.98 -10.26 33.09
CA VAL A 32 11.69 -10.69 32.54
C VAL A 32 10.77 -11.06 33.69
N LEU A 33 9.79 -10.19 33.95
CA LEU A 33 8.77 -10.35 34.98
C LEU A 33 7.48 -10.87 34.35
N ARG A 34 7.00 -12.03 34.78
CA ARG A 34 5.66 -12.52 34.44
C ARG A 34 4.66 -11.93 35.43
N VAL A 35 3.57 -11.35 34.93
CA VAL A 35 2.42 -10.95 35.74
C VAL A 35 1.21 -11.75 35.27
N ASP A 36 0.51 -12.35 36.22
CA ASP A 36 -0.66 -13.18 36.00
C ASP A 36 -1.93 -12.34 36.22
N PHE A 37 -2.92 -12.57 35.37
CA PHE A 37 -4.16 -11.81 35.33
C PHE A 37 -5.37 -12.72 35.26
N HIS A 38 -6.49 -12.21 35.77
CA HIS A 38 -7.82 -12.78 35.55
C HIS A 38 -8.73 -11.76 34.86
N SER A 39 -9.44 -12.18 33.81
CA SER A 39 -10.49 -11.40 33.16
C SER A 39 -11.58 -12.29 32.56
N THR A 40 -12.84 -12.00 32.89
CA THR A 40 -14.00 -12.83 32.51
C THR A 40 -14.36 -12.76 31.02
N HIS A 41 -13.92 -11.73 30.31
CA HIS A 41 -14.39 -11.44 28.95
C HIS A 41 -13.27 -11.09 27.96
N LEU A 42 -12.01 -11.11 28.39
CA LEU A 42 -10.89 -10.73 27.53
C LEU A 42 -10.49 -11.84 26.55
N LEU A 43 -10.47 -13.09 27.00
CA LEU A 43 -10.01 -14.25 26.21
C LEU A 43 -11.09 -14.75 25.24
N ASP A 44 -10.66 -15.33 24.11
CA ASP A 44 -11.55 -15.97 23.13
C ASP A 44 -12.11 -17.28 23.73
N PRO A 45 -13.44 -17.49 23.74
CA PRO A 45 -14.03 -18.72 24.23
C PRO A 45 -13.54 -20.00 23.53
N ALA A 46 -13.06 -19.89 22.29
CA ALA A 46 -12.53 -21.03 21.52
C ALA A 46 -11.04 -21.34 21.80
N GLY A 47 -10.40 -20.58 22.71
CA GLY A 47 -8.97 -20.64 22.96
C GLY A 47 -8.19 -19.60 22.14
N GLU A 48 -7.00 -19.24 22.62
CA GLU A 48 -6.15 -18.26 21.95
C GLU A 48 -5.33 -18.88 20.83
N SER A 49 -5.20 -18.14 19.72
CA SER A 49 -4.25 -18.51 18.67
C SER A 49 -2.81 -18.27 19.15
N PRO A 50 -1.83 -19.08 18.68
CA PRO A 50 -0.41 -18.85 19.00
C PRO A 50 0.02 -17.42 18.67
N SER A 51 0.88 -16.80 19.47
CA SER A 51 1.28 -15.38 19.36
C SER A 51 0.15 -14.33 19.39
N ALA A 52 -1.07 -14.70 19.81
CA ALA A 52 -2.14 -13.73 20.04
C ALA A 52 -1.71 -12.70 21.09
N TRP A 53 -2.11 -11.43 20.88
CA TRP A 53 -1.62 -10.31 21.68
C TRP A 53 -2.75 -9.34 22.04
N VAL A 54 -2.50 -8.54 23.07
CA VAL A 54 -3.44 -7.58 23.65
C VAL A 54 -2.76 -6.23 23.87
N ARG A 55 -3.53 -5.13 23.92
CA ARG A 55 -3.00 -3.80 24.27
C ARG A 55 -3.36 -3.42 25.69
N GLY A 56 -2.39 -3.19 26.55
CA GLY A 56 -2.58 -2.63 27.89
C GLY A 56 -2.40 -1.11 27.89
N TRP A 57 -3.09 -0.43 28.80
CA TRP A 57 -2.94 1.00 29.07
C TRP A 57 -2.30 1.22 30.44
N PHE A 58 -1.06 1.70 30.46
CA PHE A 58 -0.24 1.82 31.66
C PHE A 58 -0.10 3.27 32.11
N PRO A 59 -0.20 3.58 33.41
CA PRO A 59 -0.06 4.94 33.93
C PRO A 59 1.37 5.48 33.77
N ASP A 60 1.50 6.79 33.60
CA ASP A 60 2.79 7.47 33.58
C ASP A 60 3.42 7.44 34.99
N PRO A 61 4.65 6.92 35.16
CA PRO A 61 5.32 6.83 36.45
C PRO A 61 5.67 8.20 37.05
N ASP A 62 5.72 9.27 36.24
CA ASP A 62 5.98 10.64 36.72
C ASP A 62 4.71 11.33 37.28
N GLY A 63 3.60 10.61 37.44
CA GLY A 63 2.35 11.14 38.01
C GLY A 63 1.56 12.09 37.09
N LYS A 64 1.95 12.19 35.82
CA LYS A 64 1.16 12.90 34.79
C LYS A 64 -0.11 12.12 34.51
N ASN A 65 -1.23 12.81 34.28
CA ASN A 65 -2.54 12.21 34.02
C ASN A 65 -2.61 11.60 32.60
N THR A 66 -1.63 10.78 32.24
CA THR A 66 -1.40 10.24 30.91
C THR A 66 -1.25 8.73 30.97
N LEU A 67 -1.93 8.03 30.06
CA LEU A 67 -1.77 6.59 29.86
C LEU A 67 -0.95 6.30 28.62
N HIS A 68 -0.08 5.31 28.74
CA HIS A 68 0.78 4.78 27.70
C HIS A 68 0.27 3.43 27.24
N GLN A 69 -0.09 3.34 25.96
CA GLN A 69 -0.47 2.06 25.37
C GLN A 69 0.75 1.21 25.06
N ARG A 70 0.70 -0.10 25.35
CA ARG A 70 1.70 -1.10 24.94
C ARG A 70 1.04 -2.42 24.56
N GLY A 71 1.60 -3.11 23.57
CA GLY A 71 1.13 -4.42 23.13
C GLY A 71 1.93 -5.54 23.77
N TYR A 72 1.26 -6.61 24.21
CA TYR A 72 1.86 -7.79 24.83
C TYR A 72 1.25 -9.06 24.28
N THR A 73 2.07 -10.09 24.09
CA THR A 73 1.61 -11.42 23.68
C THR A 73 1.09 -12.17 24.90
N PHE A 74 0.00 -12.92 24.75
CA PHE A 74 -0.53 -13.79 25.81
C PHE A 74 0.44 -14.94 26.11
N LEU A 75 0.52 -15.30 27.38
CA LEU A 75 1.21 -16.47 27.91
C LEU A 75 0.24 -17.24 28.81
N ASP A 76 0.36 -18.56 28.90
CA ASP A 76 -0.41 -19.42 29.81
C ASP A 76 -1.93 -19.12 29.85
N SER A 77 -2.51 -18.77 28.70
CA SER A 77 -3.92 -18.36 28.61
C SER A 77 -4.87 -19.55 28.70
N ASP A 78 -5.81 -19.48 29.63
CA ASP A 78 -6.90 -20.44 29.80
C ASP A 78 -8.25 -19.72 29.72
N SER A 79 -8.94 -19.91 28.60
CA SER A 79 -10.24 -19.29 28.34
C SER A 79 -11.38 -19.84 29.21
N THR A 80 -11.20 -21.02 29.84
CA THR A 80 -12.23 -21.61 30.72
C THR A 80 -12.24 -20.97 32.11
N THR A 81 -11.06 -20.66 32.64
CA THR A 81 -10.87 -20.01 33.94
C THR A 81 -10.74 -18.49 33.81
N GLY A 82 -10.49 -17.96 32.60
CA GLY A 82 -10.31 -16.53 32.34
C GLY A 82 -8.92 -16.02 32.78
N THR A 83 -7.97 -16.93 33.06
CA THR A 83 -6.62 -16.57 33.51
C THR A 83 -5.66 -16.48 32.34
N PHE A 84 -4.74 -15.52 32.38
CA PHE A 84 -3.66 -15.39 31.40
C PHE A 84 -2.48 -14.65 32.03
N SER A 85 -1.30 -14.82 31.44
CA SER A 85 -0.08 -14.17 31.89
C SER A 85 0.48 -13.26 30.80
N ILE A 86 1.23 -12.24 31.21
CA ILE A 86 2.02 -11.37 30.32
C ILE A 86 3.44 -11.29 30.85
N ALA A 87 4.42 -11.45 29.95
CA ALA A 87 5.84 -11.24 30.25
C ALA A 87 6.24 -9.80 29.94
N PHE A 88 6.70 -9.09 30.97
CA PHE A 88 7.24 -7.74 30.89
C PHE A 88 8.77 -7.79 30.85
N LEU A 89 9.35 -7.30 29.76
CA LEU A 89 10.78 -7.02 29.71
C LEU A 89 11.07 -5.75 30.50
N VAL A 90 11.81 -5.87 31.59
CA VAL A 90 12.24 -4.78 32.46
C VAL A 90 13.60 -4.30 31.97
N HIS A 91 13.66 -3.05 31.51
CA HIS A 91 14.86 -2.42 30.97
C HIS A 91 15.23 -1.18 31.80
N GLU A 92 16.49 -0.76 31.77
CA GLU A 92 16.94 0.49 32.41
C GLU A 92 17.31 1.54 31.35
N PRO A 93 16.75 2.76 31.39
CA PRO A 93 15.71 3.23 32.33
C PRO A 93 14.34 2.58 32.05
N ALA A 94 13.58 2.30 33.10
CA ALA A 94 12.29 1.62 33.01
C ALA A 94 11.21 2.51 32.37
N GLY A 95 10.49 1.96 31.40
CA GLY A 95 9.34 2.62 30.79
C GLY A 95 8.06 2.43 31.61
N PRO A 96 6.98 3.18 31.33
CA PRO A 96 5.74 3.16 32.12
C PRO A 96 5.16 1.77 32.40
N ALA A 97 5.19 0.86 31.41
CA ALA A 97 4.70 -0.49 31.58
C ALA A 97 5.62 -1.37 32.44
N SER A 98 6.94 -1.22 32.32
CA SER A 98 7.91 -1.93 33.15
C SER A 98 7.87 -1.41 34.60
N THR A 99 7.77 -0.09 34.78
CA THR A 99 7.63 0.53 36.11
C THR A 99 6.33 0.11 36.78
N TRP A 100 5.21 0.08 36.04
CA TRP A 100 3.95 -0.42 36.56
C TRP A 100 4.05 -1.91 36.94
N ALA A 101 4.60 -2.76 36.06
CA ALA A 101 4.67 -4.20 36.29
C ALA A 101 5.52 -4.56 37.52
N VAL A 102 6.66 -3.89 37.74
CA VAL A 102 7.53 -4.13 38.91
C VAL A 102 6.85 -3.77 40.24
N ASN A 103 5.89 -2.85 40.21
CA ASN A 103 5.16 -2.39 41.40
C ASN A 103 3.77 -3.03 41.54
N ALA A 104 3.34 -3.86 40.59
CA ALA A 104 2.00 -4.43 40.57
C ALA A 104 1.81 -5.42 41.73
N GLN A 105 0.67 -5.32 42.42
CA GLN A 105 0.28 -6.20 43.52
C GLN A 105 -0.98 -7.00 43.16
N PRO A 106 -1.18 -8.20 43.74
CA PRO A 106 -2.44 -8.92 43.61
C PRO A 106 -3.64 -8.05 44.01
N GLY A 107 -4.62 -7.94 43.12
CA GLY A 107 -5.78 -7.04 43.26
C GLY A 107 -5.70 -5.75 42.44
N ASP A 108 -4.53 -5.37 41.92
CA ASP A 108 -4.42 -4.23 41.01
C ASP A 108 -5.16 -4.48 39.70
N GLU A 109 -5.75 -3.43 39.13
CA GLU A 109 -6.50 -3.52 37.88
C GLU A 109 -5.86 -2.73 36.76
N ILE A 110 -5.88 -3.30 35.56
CA ILE A 110 -5.42 -2.62 34.34
C ILE A 110 -6.41 -2.83 33.20
N VAL A 111 -6.55 -1.80 32.35
CA VAL A 111 -7.43 -1.87 31.18
C VAL A 111 -6.67 -2.42 29.99
N PHE A 112 -7.16 -3.53 29.47
CA PHE A 112 -6.74 -4.12 28.21
C PHE A 112 -7.74 -3.84 27.10
N GLN A 113 -7.26 -3.78 25.87
CA GLN A 113 -8.06 -3.60 24.67
C GLN A 113 -7.69 -4.66 23.64
N ARG A 114 -8.70 -5.42 23.20
CA ARG A 114 -8.56 -6.45 22.17
C ARG A 114 -9.01 -5.89 20.82
N TYR A 115 -8.06 -5.64 19.92
CA TYR A 115 -8.35 -5.20 18.56
C TYR A 115 -7.20 -5.48 17.60
N GLY A 116 -7.46 -6.24 16.54
CA GLY A 116 -6.49 -6.52 15.48
C GLY A 116 -5.43 -7.57 15.82
N SER A 117 -5.65 -8.40 16.86
CA SER A 117 -4.81 -9.56 17.11
C SER A 117 -5.05 -10.62 16.01
N GLU A 118 -4.09 -10.74 15.09
CA GLU A 118 -3.98 -11.90 14.20
C GLU A 118 -2.89 -12.79 14.79
N GLY A 119 -3.26 -13.93 15.37
CA GLY A 119 -2.30 -14.92 15.84
C GLY A 119 -1.60 -15.64 14.67
N PHE A 120 -0.57 -16.41 14.99
CA PHE A 120 0.12 -17.30 14.08
C PHE A 120 -0.74 -18.53 13.85
N ASN A 121 -1.04 -18.81 12.58
CA ASN A 121 -1.75 -20.01 12.17
C ASN A 121 -0.79 -20.97 11.47
N PRO A 122 -0.52 -22.19 11.95
CA PRO A 122 0.33 -23.17 11.27
C PRO A 122 -0.07 -23.38 9.80
N SER A 123 0.88 -23.72 8.92
CA SER A 123 0.52 -23.98 7.52
C SER A 123 -0.13 -25.36 7.39
N ASP A 124 -1.15 -25.45 6.53
CA ASP A 124 -1.72 -26.71 6.09
C ASP A 124 -1.77 -26.74 4.54
N PRO A 125 -0.94 -27.57 3.88
CA PRO A 125 0.01 -28.53 4.45
C PRO A 125 1.25 -27.87 5.11
N PRO A 126 1.97 -28.59 6.00
CA PRO A 126 3.17 -28.09 6.65
C PRO A 126 4.30 -27.74 5.65
N PRO A 127 5.10 -26.70 5.92
CA PRO A 127 6.22 -26.29 5.07
C PRO A 127 7.43 -27.21 5.26
N VAL A 128 8.51 -26.97 4.50
CA VAL A 128 9.78 -27.70 4.63
C VAL A 128 10.41 -27.53 6.02
N GLY A 129 10.13 -26.42 6.71
CA GLY A 129 10.59 -26.14 8.06
C GLY A 129 10.02 -24.82 8.60
N TYR A 130 10.11 -24.60 9.91
CA TYR A 130 9.74 -23.35 10.56
C TYR A 130 10.96 -22.63 11.11
N LEU A 131 11.14 -21.36 10.75
CA LEU A 131 12.24 -20.53 11.22
C LEU A 131 11.68 -19.34 12.01
N LEU A 132 11.93 -19.31 13.32
CA LEU A 132 11.44 -18.28 14.22
C LEU A 132 12.64 -17.43 14.68
N LEU A 133 12.59 -16.12 14.43
CA LEU A 133 13.65 -15.17 14.76
C LEU A 133 13.10 -14.08 15.69
N GLY A 134 13.84 -13.74 16.74
CA GLY A 134 13.37 -12.76 17.70
C GLY A 134 14.40 -12.39 18.77
N ASP A 135 13.92 -11.71 19.79
CA ASP A 135 14.64 -11.34 21.02
C ASP A 135 13.81 -11.71 22.26
N ALA A 136 14.29 -11.38 23.46
CA ALA A 136 13.59 -11.67 24.71
C ALA A 136 12.15 -11.11 24.78
N ALA A 137 11.83 -9.99 24.11
CA ALA A 137 10.47 -9.44 24.09
C ALA A 137 9.50 -10.29 23.24
N SER A 138 10.04 -10.99 22.25
CA SER A 138 9.28 -11.88 21.36
C SER A 138 9.09 -13.30 21.90
N TRP A 139 9.81 -13.65 22.97
CA TRP A 139 9.84 -15.00 23.55
C TRP A 139 8.45 -15.61 23.81
N PRO A 140 7.45 -14.90 24.39
CA PRO A 140 6.12 -15.49 24.60
C PRO A 140 5.42 -15.88 23.28
N GLY A 141 5.64 -15.10 22.22
CA GLY A 141 5.14 -15.41 20.88
C GLY A 141 5.81 -16.64 20.30
N ILE A 142 7.13 -16.75 20.40
CA ILE A 142 7.89 -17.89 19.89
C ILE A 142 7.52 -19.17 20.65
N GLN A 143 7.44 -19.12 21.97
CA GLN A 143 7.12 -20.29 22.80
C GLN A 143 5.70 -20.80 22.52
N SER A 144 4.70 -19.91 22.39
CA SER A 144 3.34 -20.31 22.00
C SER A 144 3.26 -20.86 20.58
N ILE A 145 4.04 -20.31 19.63
CA ILE A 145 4.15 -20.87 18.27
C ILE A 145 4.73 -22.28 18.32
N VAL A 146 5.90 -22.47 18.95
CA VAL A 146 6.57 -23.77 19.06
C VAL A 146 5.67 -24.82 19.69
N ALA A 147 4.89 -24.47 20.72
CA ALA A 147 3.95 -25.38 21.37
C ALA A 147 2.80 -25.84 20.46
N SER A 148 2.50 -25.09 19.39
CA SER A 148 1.42 -25.38 18.44
C SER A 148 1.85 -26.10 17.15
N LEU A 149 3.16 -26.23 16.92
CA LEU A 149 3.69 -26.76 15.66
C LEU A 149 3.69 -28.30 15.61
N PRO A 150 3.54 -28.91 14.42
CA PRO A 150 3.60 -30.36 14.25
C PRO A 150 4.98 -30.95 14.59
N ILE A 151 4.96 -32.17 15.14
CA ILE A 151 6.15 -32.87 15.63
C ILE A 151 7.10 -33.30 14.50
N ASP A 152 6.59 -33.48 13.28
CA ASP A 152 7.27 -34.04 12.10
C ASP A 152 8.06 -33.02 11.27
N VAL A 153 7.99 -31.73 11.61
CA VAL A 153 8.63 -30.64 10.84
C VAL A 153 9.82 -30.06 11.62
N PRO A 154 10.98 -29.78 10.97
CA PRO A 154 12.10 -29.10 11.64
C PRO A 154 11.74 -27.68 12.05
N ILE A 155 12.05 -27.31 13.31
CA ILE A 155 11.84 -25.98 13.88
C ILE A 155 13.19 -25.41 14.30
N LYS A 156 13.57 -24.27 13.72
CA LYS A 156 14.76 -23.51 14.06
C LYS A 156 14.37 -22.20 14.72
N VAL A 157 14.87 -21.95 15.92
CA VAL A 157 14.68 -20.69 16.66
C VAL A 157 16.03 -20.00 16.80
N ILE A 158 16.11 -18.74 16.40
CA ILE A 158 17.30 -17.89 16.55
C ILE A 158 16.90 -16.66 17.37
N MET A 159 17.47 -16.55 18.57
CA MET A 159 17.19 -15.48 19.52
C MET A 159 18.40 -14.54 19.66
N GLU A 160 18.16 -13.25 19.59
CA GLU A 160 19.14 -12.23 19.97
C GLU A 160 19.20 -12.11 21.49
N GLN A 161 20.41 -12.15 22.03
CA GLN A 161 20.70 -12.07 23.46
C GLN A 161 21.18 -10.66 23.80
N HIS A 162 20.36 -9.90 24.53
CA HIS A 162 20.72 -8.56 25.01
C HIS A 162 21.32 -8.58 26.42
N HIS A 163 20.91 -9.55 27.24
CA HIS A 163 21.44 -9.77 28.58
C HIS A 163 21.92 -11.22 28.76
N GLU A 164 22.94 -11.43 29.61
CA GLU A 164 23.49 -12.77 29.89
C GLU A 164 22.45 -13.78 30.36
N ALA A 165 21.39 -13.30 31.01
CA ALA A 165 20.31 -14.12 31.55
C ALA A 165 19.19 -14.47 30.54
N ASP A 166 19.16 -13.87 29.34
CA ASP A 166 18.08 -14.12 28.36
C ASP A 166 18.08 -15.58 27.89
N ASN A 167 19.26 -16.20 27.82
CA ASN A 167 19.42 -17.60 27.42
C ASN A 167 18.79 -18.62 28.41
N LYS A 168 18.35 -18.16 29.59
CA LYS A 168 17.65 -18.97 30.59
C LYS A 168 16.13 -19.02 30.37
N LEU A 169 15.60 -18.26 29.39
CA LEU A 169 14.17 -18.29 29.07
C LEU A 169 13.73 -19.69 28.58
N PRO A 170 12.69 -20.29 29.18
CA PRO A 170 12.33 -21.67 28.89
C PRO A 170 11.62 -21.81 27.53
N PHE A 171 11.91 -22.89 26.81
CA PHE A 171 11.19 -23.27 25.58
C PHE A 171 10.46 -24.61 25.76
N PRO A 172 9.38 -24.88 25.01
CA PRO A 172 8.68 -26.16 25.06
C PRO A 172 9.58 -27.32 24.66
N LYS A 173 9.37 -28.50 25.25
CA LYS A 173 10.04 -29.73 24.80
C LYS A 173 9.43 -30.16 23.46
N HIS A 174 10.22 -30.08 22.39
CA HIS A 174 9.82 -30.50 21.04
C HIS A 174 10.99 -31.23 20.36
N PRO A 175 10.80 -32.44 19.79
CA PRO A 175 11.90 -33.30 19.36
C PRO A 175 12.69 -32.73 18.17
N ASN A 176 12.04 -31.91 17.33
CA ASN A 176 12.65 -31.28 16.16
C ASN A 176 12.97 -29.78 16.35
N LEU A 177 13.06 -29.32 17.60
CA LEU A 177 13.39 -27.93 17.93
C LEU A 177 14.89 -27.73 18.16
N SER A 178 15.46 -26.77 17.43
CA SER A 178 16.81 -26.26 17.66
C SER A 178 16.75 -24.78 18.01
N VAL A 179 17.18 -24.42 19.23
CA VAL A 179 17.26 -23.02 19.70
C VAL A 179 18.72 -22.57 19.68
N THR A 180 18.98 -21.38 19.16
CA THR A 180 20.32 -20.77 19.14
C THR A 180 20.22 -19.33 19.66
N TRP A 181 21.00 -19.02 20.70
CA TRP A 181 21.13 -17.67 21.25
C TRP A 181 22.38 -17.00 20.68
N VAL A 182 22.26 -15.75 20.25
CA VAL A 182 23.35 -15.00 19.61
C VAL A 182 23.55 -13.68 20.37
N PRO A 183 24.73 -13.43 20.97
CA PRO A 183 25.00 -12.20 21.70
C PRO A 183 24.88 -10.96 20.80
N THR A 184 24.15 -9.94 21.25
CA THR A 184 24.06 -8.67 20.54
C THR A 184 25.43 -7.99 20.52
N GLY A 185 26.06 -7.89 19.35
CA GLY A 185 27.37 -7.24 19.19
C GLY A 185 27.30 -5.71 19.13
N GLY A 186 26.16 -5.11 19.49
CA GLY A 186 25.84 -3.71 19.25
C GLY A 186 25.48 -3.37 17.80
N ASP A 187 25.54 -4.35 16.88
CA ASP A 187 25.08 -4.24 15.48
C ASP A 187 23.73 -4.94 15.32
N SER A 188 22.72 -4.25 14.79
CA SER A 188 21.38 -4.82 14.50
C SER A 188 21.40 -5.93 13.43
N ARG A 189 22.57 -6.30 12.91
CA ARG A 189 22.79 -7.42 11.97
C ARG A 189 23.08 -8.76 12.64
N THR A 190 23.11 -8.85 13.97
CA THR A 190 23.37 -10.09 14.71
C THR A 190 22.53 -11.27 14.19
N LEU A 191 21.21 -11.11 14.12
CA LEU A 191 20.31 -12.14 13.58
C LEU A 191 20.54 -12.45 12.09
N VAL A 192 20.92 -11.45 11.28
CA VAL A 192 21.24 -11.65 9.86
C VAL A 192 22.50 -12.49 9.68
N ASN A 193 23.53 -12.23 10.50
CA ASN A 193 24.77 -12.99 10.44
C ASN A 193 24.55 -14.46 10.82
N ALA A 194 23.62 -14.71 11.76
CA ALA A 194 23.24 -16.06 12.18
C ALA A 194 22.50 -16.86 11.09
N LEU A 195 21.95 -16.21 10.06
CA LEU A 195 21.33 -16.89 8.92
C LEU A 195 22.34 -17.40 7.88
N ARG A 196 23.59 -16.92 7.91
CA ARG A 196 24.58 -17.24 6.88
C ARG A 196 24.97 -18.72 6.92
N GLY A 197 25.06 -19.33 5.73
CA GLY A 197 25.55 -20.71 5.56
C GLY A 197 24.49 -21.81 5.70
N THR A 198 23.22 -21.47 5.93
CA THR A 198 22.11 -22.42 5.90
C THR A 198 21.06 -21.95 4.90
N ASP A 199 20.55 -22.83 4.04
CA ASP A 199 19.46 -22.48 3.12
C ASP A 199 18.10 -22.64 3.78
N TYR A 200 17.30 -21.57 3.77
CA TYR A 200 15.95 -21.52 4.30
C TYR A 200 14.89 -21.37 3.21
N HIS A 201 15.20 -21.66 1.95
CA HIS A 201 14.21 -21.71 0.88
C HIS A 201 13.06 -22.69 1.21
N GLY A 202 11.81 -22.24 1.07
CA GLY A 202 10.62 -23.04 1.35
C GLY A 202 10.24 -23.18 2.83
N TRP A 203 11.02 -22.60 3.75
CA TRP A 203 10.68 -22.53 5.17
C TRP A 203 9.60 -21.47 5.41
N ARG A 204 8.76 -21.67 6.43
CA ARG A 204 7.87 -20.61 6.93
C ARG A 204 8.57 -19.84 8.03
N THR A 205 8.65 -18.53 7.86
CA THR A 205 9.45 -17.68 8.73
C THR A 205 8.58 -16.75 9.58
N TRP A 206 8.95 -16.55 10.84
CA TRP A 206 8.30 -15.62 11.77
C TRP A 206 9.37 -14.78 12.44
N VAL A 207 9.35 -13.47 12.22
CA VAL A 207 10.39 -12.53 12.65
C VAL A 207 9.78 -11.46 13.52
N ALA A 208 10.19 -11.40 14.79
CA ALA A 208 9.56 -10.56 15.78
C ALA A 208 10.52 -9.84 16.75
N ALA A 209 11.69 -9.40 16.28
CA ALA A 209 12.68 -8.70 17.10
C ALA A 209 12.42 -7.18 17.19
N GLU A 210 13.42 -6.45 17.70
CA GLU A 210 13.55 -4.99 17.54
C GLU A 210 13.36 -4.55 16.07
N SER A 211 12.83 -3.34 15.87
CA SER A 211 12.40 -2.84 14.56
C SER A 211 13.49 -2.85 13.47
N VAL A 212 14.72 -2.47 13.80
CA VAL A 212 15.85 -2.49 12.88
C VAL A 212 16.27 -3.93 12.58
N ALA A 213 16.39 -4.77 13.61
CA ALA A 213 16.74 -6.17 13.44
C ALA A 213 15.71 -6.92 12.57
N THR A 214 14.41 -6.76 12.87
CA THR A 214 13.31 -7.33 12.09
C THR A 214 13.35 -6.89 10.62
N ARG A 215 13.64 -5.61 10.36
CA ARG A 215 13.75 -5.09 8.99
C ARG A 215 14.92 -5.71 8.24
N LEU A 216 16.08 -5.84 8.89
CA LEU A 216 17.30 -6.39 8.30
C LEU A 216 17.16 -7.89 8.03
N VAL A 217 16.63 -8.65 8.98
CA VAL A 217 16.32 -10.07 8.83
C VAL A 217 15.32 -10.31 7.71
N ARG A 218 14.23 -9.52 7.66
CA ARG A 218 13.25 -9.60 6.58
C ARG A 218 13.88 -9.39 5.20
N GLN A 219 14.78 -8.42 5.09
CA GLN A 219 15.49 -8.14 3.84
C GLN A 219 16.44 -9.28 3.46
N ALA A 220 17.21 -9.81 4.41
CA ALA A 220 18.10 -10.94 4.18
C ALA A 220 17.33 -12.20 3.75
N LEU A 221 16.22 -12.52 4.43
CA LEU A 221 15.35 -13.63 4.04
C LEU A 221 14.78 -13.48 2.63
N GLN A 222 14.44 -12.25 2.20
CA GLN A 222 13.94 -11.98 0.86
C GLN A 222 15.00 -12.11 -0.24
N ILE A 223 16.19 -11.57 0.01
CA ILE A 223 17.25 -11.49 -0.99
C ILE A 223 18.05 -12.79 -1.05
N ASP A 224 18.45 -13.32 0.10
CA ASP A 224 19.42 -14.41 0.21
C ASP A 224 18.73 -15.80 0.27
N HIS A 225 17.45 -15.85 0.68
CA HIS A 225 16.69 -17.11 0.85
C HIS A 225 15.36 -17.14 0.08
N GLY A 226 15.13 -16.16 -0.82
CA GLY A 226 13.96 -16.06 -1.68
C GLY A 226 12.59 -16.11 -0.97
N GLN A 227 12.53 -15.72 0.30
CA GLN A 227 11.30 -15.73 1.10
C GLN A 227 10.31 -14.67 0.61
N ASN A 228 9.04 -15.04 0.39
CA ASN A 228 8.01 -14.12 -0.06
C ASN A 228 7.13 -13.61 1.11
N LYS A 229 6.31 -12.58 0.87
CA LYS A 229 5.41 -12.01 1.90
C LYS A 229 4.34 -12.98 2.43
N GLY A 230 4.08 -14.10 1.73
CA GLY A 230 3.11 -15.11 2.13
C GLY A 230 3.70 -16.18 3.06
N THR A 231 4.99 -16.51 2.92
CA THR A 231 5.71 -17.47 3.76
C THR A 231 6.43 -16.83 4.94
N MET A 232 6.48 -15.50 5.00
CA MET A 232 7.16 -14.74 6.04
C MET A 232 6.22 -13.79 6.77
N HIS A 233 6.12 -13.98 8.08
CA HIS A 233 5.57 -12.99 9.00
C HIS A 233 6.72 -12.16 9.59
N ALA A 234 6.65 -10.84 9.49
CA ALA A 234 7.68 -9.95 10.03
C ALA A 234 7.04 -8.73 10.68
N GLN A 235 7.11 -8.63 12.00
CA GLN A 235 6.50 -7.57 12.79
C GLN A 235 7.42 -7.17 13.95
N ALA A 236 7.76 -5.89 14.05
CA ALA A 236 8.57 -5.40 15.16
C ALA A 236 7.77 -5.39 16.47
N TYR A 237 8.33 -5.94 17.54
CA TYR A 237 7.68 -5.95 18.86
C TYR A 237 7.99 -4.68 19.65
N TRP A 238 9.18 -4.10 19.44
CA TRP A 238 9.59 -2.85 20.07
C TRP A 238 10.56 -2.06 19.17
N VAL A 239 10.84 -0.81 19.55
CA VAL A 239 11.77 0.08 18.85
C VAL A 239 12.72 0.67 19.88
N HIS A 240 14.02 0.52 19.67
CA HIS A 240 15.01 1.05 20.59
C HIS A 240 14.91 2.59 20.70
N GLY A 241 14.94 3.11 21.92
CA GLY A 241 14.87 4.56 22.20
C GLY A 241 13.52 5.24 21.88
N LYS A 242 12.46 4.49 21.54
CA LYS A 242 11.12 5.05 21.28
C LYS A 242 10.03 4.39 22.12
N ALA A 243 9.19 5.23 22.73
CA ALA A 243 7.96 4.79 23.35
C ALA A 243 6.96 4.28 22.29
N MET A 244 6.73 2.97 22.24
CA MET A 244 5.80 2.31 21.31
C MET A 244 4.33 2.44 21.74
N GLY A 245 3.65 3.54 21.41
CA GLY A 245 2.20 3.64 21.67
C GLY A 245 1.64 5.06 21.63
N LYS A 246 0.31 5.16 21.60
CA LYS A 246 -0.39 6.45 21.74
C LYS A 246 -0.37 6.89 23.21
N LYS A 247 -0.21 8.20 23.43
CA LYS A 247 -0.47 8.85 24.71
C LYS A 247 -1.92 9.33 24.72
N VAL A 248 -2.62 9.12 25.82
CA VAL A 248 -3.95 9.70 26.05
C VAL A 248 -3.91 10.44 27.37
N GLU A 249 -4.26 11.73 27.34
CA GLU A 249 -4.52 12.51 28.54
C GLU A 249 -5.89 12.13 29.11
N VAL A 250 -5.95 11.93 30.42
CA VAL A 250 -7.19 11.79 31.17
C VAL A 250 -7.62 13.21 31.54
N GLU A 251 -8.70 13.72 30.95
CA GLU A 251 -9.23 15.05 31.30
C GLU A 251 -9.76 15.04 32.74
N THR A 252 -9.05 15.70 33.64
CA THR A 252 -9.67 16.47 34.74
C THR A 252 -10.01 17.84 34.18
N THR A 253 -11.24 18.27 34.38
CA THR A 253 -11.78 19.57 33.97
C THR A 253 -10.88 20.71 34.45
N ALA A 254 -10.04 21.29 33.59
CA ALA A 254 -9.64 22.70 33.60
C ALA A 254 -8.56 23.01 32.53
N GLU A 255 -8.89 24.03 31.74
CA GLU A 255 -8.05 25.07 31.14
C GLU A 255 -6.93 24.77 30.13
N GLN A 256 -7.03 25.56 29.06
CA GLN A 256 -6.16 25.67 27.90
C GLN A 256 -4.80 26.27 28.26
N SER A 257 -3.73 25.75 27.67
CA SER A 257 -2.67 26.61 27.11
C SER A 257 -1.82 25.87 26.09
N THR A 258 -1.71 26.50 24.94
CA THR A 258 -0.87 26.22 23.77
C THR A 258 0.62 26.14 24.08
N ASP A 259 1.31 25.14 23.52
CA ASP A 259 2.61 25.33 22.87
C ASP A 259 2.94 24.15 21.92
N GLN A 260 2.95 24.44 20.61
CA GLN A 260 3.31 23.51 19.55
C GLN A 260 4.79 23.65 19.20
N VAL A 261 5.60 22.63 19.52
CA VAL A 261 6.91 22.43 18.90
C VAL A 261 6.74 21.58 17.64
N ALA A 262 6.97 22.19 16.48
CA ALA A 262 6.76 21.59 15.17
C ALA A 262 7.72 20.41 14.90
N ARG A 263 7.15 19.23 14.61
CA ARG A 263 7.84 18.12 13.94
C ARG A 263 7.60 18.20 12.43
N PRO A 264 8.58 17.84 11.58
CA PRO A 264 8.37 17.81 10.14
C PRO A 264 7.33 16.73 9.78
N ALA A 265 6.27 17.16 9.11
CA ALA A 265 5.13 16.34 8.71
C ALA A 265 5.56 15.21 7.75
N SER A 266 5.11 13.99 8.03
CA SER A 266 5.30 12.84 7.14
C SER A 266 4.45 12.98 5.86
N ALA A 267 4.77 12.22 4.81
CA ALA A 267 3.97 12.22 3.58
C ALA A 267 2.50 11.79 3.80
N VAL A 268 2.22 11.06 4.88
CA VAL A 268 0.87 10.70 5.31
C VAL A 268 0.15 11.91 5.92
N ASP A 269 0.84 12.72 6.73
CA ASP A 269 0.30 13.96 7.31
C ASP A 269 0.04 15.03 6.22
N LYS A 270 0.86 15.07 5.16
CA LYS A 270 0.62 15.95 4.00
C LYS A 270 -0.59 15.52 3.17
N ALA A 271 -0.87 14.21 3.07
CA ALA A 271 -2.07 13.72 2.40
C ALA A 271 -3.35 14.15 3.15
N GLU A 272 -3.34 14.22 4.49
CA GLU A 272 -4.44 14.77 5.28
C GLU A 272 -4.61 16.29 5.10
N SER A 273 -3.53 17.02 4.78
CA SER A 273 -3.59 18.47 4.51
C SER A 273 -4.07 18.85 3.10
N THR A 274 -4.13 17.89 2.17
CA THR A 274 -4.52 18.16 0.79
C THR A 274 -6.05 18.16 0.67
N PRO A 275 -6.67 19.22 0.14
CA PRO A 275 -8.13 19.27 0.02
C PRO A 275 -8.62 18.13 -0.87
N SER A 276 -9.63 17.40 -0.38
CA SER A 276 -10.12 16.20 -1.06
C SER A 276 -10.45 16.44 -2.52
N ILE A 277 -10.13 15.47 -3.39
CA ILE A 277 -10.39 15.58 -4.83
C ILE A 277 -11.88 15.71 -5.17
N LEU A 278 -12.76 15.32 -4.26
CA LEU A 278 -14.21 15.43 -4.42
C LEU A 278 -14.77 16.80 -3.99
N ARG A 279 -13.94 17.69 -3.43
CA ARG A 279 -14.38 19.02 -2.99
C ARG A 279 -15.09 19.81 -4.10
N PRO A 280 -14.63 19.82 -5.37
CA PRO A 280 -15.34 20.50 -6.46
C PRO A 280 -16.74 19.90 -6.75
N ALA A 281 -16.92 18.60 -6.50
CA ALA A 281 -18.19 17.90 -6.70
C ALA A 281 -19.15 18.03 -5.49
N ARG A 282 -18.68 18.56 -4.34
CA ARG A 282 -19.45 18.57 -3.08
C ARG A 282 -20.82 19.23 -3.22
N THR A 283 -20.90 20.38 -3.90
CA THR A 283 -22.17 21.08 -4.11
C THR A 283 -23.12 20.25 -4.97
N ALA A 284 -22.64 19.70 -6.09
CA ALA A 284 -23.41 18.83 -6.97
C ALA A 284 -23.94 17.59 -6.23
N LEU A 285 -23.11 16.96 -5.39
CA LEU A 285 -23.50 15.82 -4.56
C LEU A 285 -24.61 16.18 -3.55
N ILE A 286 -24.50 17.33 -2.87
CA ILE A 286 -25.52 17.78 -1.91
C ILE A 286 -26.83 18.09 -2.64
N THR A 287 -26.78 18.83 -3.76
CA THR A 287 -27.97 19.17 -4.54
C THR A 287 -28.64 17.93 -5.12
N ALA A 288 -27.85 16.96 -5.59
CA ALA A 288 -28.35 15.68 -6.07
C ALA A 288 -29.00 14.86 -4.94
N GLY A 289 -28.43 14.86 -3.74
CA GLY A 289 -29.04 14.19 -2.59
C GLY A 289 -30.39 14.79 -2.21
N ILE A 290 -30.50 16.11 -2.16
CA ILE A 290 -31.77 16.80 -1.87
C ILE A 290 -32.79 16.53 -2.99
N ALA A 291 -32.39 16.71 -4.25
CA ALA A 291 -33.24 16.46 -5.41
C ALA A 291 -33.74 15.01 -5.44
N GLN A 292 -32.86 14.03 -5.22
CA GLN A 292 -33.23 12.63 -5.16
C GLN A 292 -34.16 12.34 -4.00
N GLY A 293 -33.99 12.99 -2.85
CA GLY A 293 -34.92 12.85 -1.72
C GLY A 293 -36.34 13.24 -2.11
N LEU A 294 -36.49 14.40 -2.77
CA LEU A 294 -37.78 14.88 -3.26
C LEU A 294 -38.35 14.00 -4.38
N LEU A 295 -37.50 13.59 -5.34
CA LEU A 295 -37.90 12.69 -6.43
C LEU A 295 -38.32 11.32 -5.89
N SER A 296 -37.66 10.80 -4.85
CA SER A 296 -38.04 9.53 -4.23
C SER A 296 -39.44 9.58 -3.62
N LEU A 297 -39.83 10.72 -3.01
CA LEU A 297 -41.20 10.92 -2.54
C LEU A 297 -42.19 10.98 -3.71
N LEU A 298 -41.82 11.69 -4.78
CA LEU A 298 -42.62 11.82 -5.99
C LEU A 298 -42.78 10.49 -6.74
N GLU A 299 -41.77 9.62 -6.74
CA GLU A 299 -41.80 8.29 -7.36
C GLU A 299 -42.67 7.30 -6.58
N VAL A 300 -42.83 7.49 -5.27
CA VAL A 300 -43.72 6.67 -4.43
C VAL A 300 -45.19 7.07 -4.60
N ALA A 301 -45.46 8.36 -4.81
CA ALA A 301 -46.82 8.90 -4.88
C ALA A 301 -47.72 8.19 -5.93
N PRO A 302 -47.28 7.89 -7.17
CA PRO A 302 -48.08 7.15 -8.14
C PRO A 302 -48.46 5.74 -7.67
N LEU A 303 -47.57 5.06 -6.94
CA LEU A 303 -47.86 3.73 -6.40
C LEU A 303 -48.91 3.81 -5.27
N ILE A 304 -48.82 4.85 -4.43
CA ILE A 304 -49.84 5.15 -3.40
C ILE A 304 -51.18 5.49 -4.07
N LEU A 305 -51.18 6.35 -5.09
CA LEU A 305 -52.38 6.76 -5.81
C LEU A 305 -53.01 5.58 -6.57
N PHE A 306 -52.20 4.67 -7.10
CA PHE A 306 -52.69 3.43 -7.71
C PHE A 306 -53.35 2.51 -6.67
N ALA A 307 -52.74 2.33 -5.50
CA ALA A 307 -53.33 1.57 -4.41
C ALA A 307 -54.66 2.18 -3.93
N GLU A 308 -54.72 3.51 -3.81
CA GLU A 308 -55.92 4.25 -3.43
C GLU A 308 -57.02 4.19 -4.51
N LEU A 309 -56.64 4.27 -5.79
CA LEU A 309 -57.55 4.10 -6.92
C LEU A 309 -58.18 2.71 -6.90
N ALA A 310 -57.38 1.66 -6.70
CA ALA A 310 -57.88 0.29 -6.59
C ALA A 310 -58.83 0.12 -5.38
N ARG A 311 -58.47 0.72 -4.23
CA ARG A 311 -59.32 0.72 -3.03
C ARG A 311 -60.66 1.40 -3.28
N ARG A 312 -60.66 2.60 -3.87
CA ARG A 312 -61.86 3.39 -4.16
C ARG A 312 -62.76 2.74 -5.21
N LEU A 313 -62.16 2.08 -6.20
CA LEU A 313 -62.90 1.31 -7.21
C LEU A 313 -63.69 0.18 -6.55
N LEU A 314 -63.08 -0.56 -5.62
CA LEU A 314 -63.75 -1.65 -4.89
C LEU A 314 -64.82 -1.18 -3.92
N THR A 315 -64.70 0.03 -3.36
CA THR A 315 -65.72 0.62 -2.48
C THR A 315 -66.85 1.32 -3.25
N GLY A 316 -66.85 1.28 -4.59
CA GLY A 316 -67.91 1.85 -5.42
C GLY A 316 -67.85 3.37 -5.60
N ALA A 317 -66.65 3.96 -5.64
CA ALA A 317 -66.50 5.40 -5.89
C ALA A 317 -66.94 5.82 -7.30
N GLU A 318 -67.36 7.07 -7.45
CA GLU A 318 -67.78 7.64 -8.73
C GLU A 318 -66.66 7.65 -9.79
N ARG A 319 -67.05 7.52 -11.06
CA ARG A 319 -66.13 7.46 -12.21
C ARG A 319 -65.19 8.66 -12.28
N ASP A 320 -65.71 9.86 -12.03
CA ASP A 320 -64.93 11.10 -12.16
C ASP A 320 -63.79 11.19 -11.13
N VAL A 321 -64.04 10.70 -9.91
CA VAL A 321 -63.01 10.61 -8.85
C VAL A 321 -61.91 9.64 -9.24
N LEU A 322 -62.27 8.49 -9.82
CA LEU A 322 -61.32 7.46 -10.25
C LEU A 322 -60.46 7.94 -11.43
N VAL A 323 -61.07 8.59 -12.42
CA VAL A 323 -60.36 9.15 -13.59
C VAL A 323 -59.41 10.26 -13.14
N SER A 324 -59.86 11.16 -12.26
CA SER A 324 -59.03 12.25 -11.72
C SER A 324 -57.81 11.72 -10.95
N LEU A 325 -57.99 10.70 -10.09
CA LEU A 325 -56.88 10.03 -9.41
C LEU A 325 -55.89 9.39 -10.39
N GLY A 326 -56.40 8.69 -11.41
CA GLY A 326 -55.58 8.04 -12.43
C GLY A 326 -54.74 9.02 -13.24
N ILE A 327 -55.35 10.11 -13.70
CA ILE A 327 -54.66 11.20 -14.42
C ILE A 327 -53.61 11.85 -13.51
N THR A 328 -53.97 12.16 -12.27
CA THR A 328 -53.05 12.77 -11.29
C THR A 328 -51.84 11.87 -11.04
N GLY A 329 -52.06 10.57 -10.80
CA GLY A 329 -50.99 9.59 -10.63
C GLY A 329 -50.09 9.46 -11.86
N THR A 330 -50.67 9.50 -13.06
CA THR A 330 -49.92 9.46 -14.32
C THR A 330 -49.06 10.71 -14.52
N ILE A 331 -49.60 11.90 -14.24
CA ILE A 331 -48.86 13.17 -14.32
C ILE A 331 -47.68 13.16 -13.35
N ILE A 332 -47.91 12.75 -12.10
CA ILE A 332 -46.87 12.66 -11.07
C ILE A 332 -45.78 11.65 -11.49
N MET A 333 -46.18 10.49 -12.04
CA MET A 333 -45.24 9.48 -12.53
C MET A 333 -44.34 10.03 -13.66
N LEU A 334 -44.94 10.71 -14.64
CA LEU A 334 -44.21 11.33 -15.74
C LEU A 334 -43.29 12.46 -15.26
N ALA A 335 -43.75 13.28 -14.32
CA ALA A 335 -42.95 14.34 -13.71
C ALA A 335 -41.76 13.77 -12.92
N GLY A 336 -41.97 12.69 -12.15
CA GLY A 336 -40.92 11.96 -11.44
C GLY A 336 -39.88 11.37 -12.41
N ALA A 337 -40.32 10.65 -13.44
CA ALA A 337 -39.44 10.07 -14.44
C ALA A 337 -38.63 11.14 -15.20
N ALA A 338 -39.27 12.24 -15.60
CA ALA A 338 -38.61 13.36 -16.26
C ALA A 338 -37.61 14.07 -15.32
N GLY A 339 -37.97 14.24 -14.05
CA GLY A 339 -37.09 14.81 -13.02
C GLY A 339 -35.86 13.96 -12.76
N THR A 340 -36.01 12.64 -12.61
CA THR A 340 -34.91 11.69 -12.45
C THR A 340 -34.02 11.66 -13.69
N ALA A 341 -34.61 11.64 -14.89
CA ALA A 341 -33.85 11.71 -16.14
C ALA A 341 -33.04 13.01 -16.27
N LEU A 342 -33.65 14.16 -15.95
CA LEU A 342 -32.97 15.46 -15.96
C LEU A 342 -31.84 15.50 -14.93
N MET A 343 -32.09 15.05 -13.70
CA MET A 343 -31.09 15.02 -12.64
C MET A 343 -29.88 14.16 -13.04
N LEU A 344 -30.12 12.94 -13.52
CA LEU A 344 -29.05 12.05 -13.97
C LEU A 344 -28.29 12.64 -15.16
N PHE A 345 -28.98 13.22 -16.14
CA PHE A 345 -28.32 13.90 -17.26
C PHE A 345 -27.39 15.03 -16.80
N LEU A 346 -27.86 15.88 -15.89
CA LEU A 346 -27.05 16.97 -15.33
C LEU A 346 -25.85 16.45 -14.52
N LEU A 347 -26.03 15.38 -13.74
CA LEU A 347 -24.95 14.70 -13.02
C LEU A 347 -23.89 14.12 -13.96
N HIS A 348 -24.30 13.41 -15.02
CA HIS A 348 -23.38 12.88 -16.02
C HIS A 348 -22.62 13.98 -16.75
N LEU A 349 -23.28 15.10 -17.08
CA LEU A 349 -22.61 16.25 -17.69
C LEU A 349 -21.58 16.89 -16.75
N HIS A 350 -21.91 16.99 -15.46
CA HIS A 350 -20.99 17.47 -14.44
C HIS A 350 -19.80 16.52 -14.27
N ASP A 351 -20.06 15.21 -14.18
CA ASP A 351 -19.02 14.19 -14.04
C ASP A 351 -18.08 14.15 -15.24
N ALA A 352 -18.58 14.29 -16.47
CA ALA A 352 -17.72 14.37 -17.66
C ALA A 352 -16.72 15.55 -17.58
N ARG A 353 -17.17 16.72 -17.11
CA ARG A 353 -16.32 17.90 -16.90
C ARG A 353 -15.35 17.70 -15.74
N PHE A 354 -15.83 17.14 -14.62
CA PHE A 354 -15.02 16.80 -13.46
C PHE A 354 -13.89 15.82 -13.84
N SER A 355 -14.25 14.72 -14.50
CA SER A 355 -13.33 13.68 -14.96
C SER A 355 -12.31 14.24 -15.96
N ALA A 356 -12.70 15.13 -16.87
CA ALA A 356 -11.76 15.80 -17.78
C ALA A 356 -10.78 16.72 -17.03
N ALA A 357 -11.27 17.52 -16.08
CA ALA A 357 -10.43 18.38 -15.26
C ALA A 357 -9.45 17.58 -14.39
N LEU A 358 -9.92 16.46 -13.82
CA LEU A 358 -9.09 15.56 -13.02
C LEU A 358 -8.00 14.89 -13.87
N ARG A 359 -8.33 14.38 -15.06
CA ARG A 359 -7.32 13.86 -16.01
C ARG A 359 -6.28 14.91 -16.35
N LYS A 360 -6.68 16.15 -16.63
CA LYS A 360 -5.75 17.26 -16.87
C LYS A 360 -4.84 17.50 -15.67
N ARG A 361 -5.38 17.49 -14.44
CA ARG A 361 -4.58 17.66 -13.21
C ARG A 361 -3.60 16.52 -12.99
N VAL A 362 -4.03 15.27 -13.20
CA VAL A 362 -3.17 14.08 -13.07
C VAL A 362 -2.06 14.10 -14.11
N LEU A 363 -2.36 14.39 -15.38
CA LEU A 363 -1.34 14.54 -16.42
C LEU A 363 -0.36 15.67 -16.11
N HIS A 364 -0.86 16.80 -15.64
CA HIS A 364 -0.02 17.93 -15.22
C HIS A 364 0.88 17.60 -14.02
N LYS A 365 0.38 16.80 -13.08
CA LYS A 365 1.16 16.27 -11.96
C LYS A 365 2.28 15.36 -12.47
N LEU A 366 1.95 14.40 -13.34
CA LEU A 366 2.92 13.46 -13.92
C LEU A 366 4.10 14.18 -14.60
N THR A 367 3.87 15.32 -15.25
CA THR A 367 4.96 16.11 -15.87
C THR A 367 5.93 16.78 -14.89
N ARG A 368 5.60 16.83 -13.59
CA ARG A 368 6.45 17.43 -12.53
C ARG A 368 6.91 16.45 -11.47
N MET A 369 6.47 15.20 -11.59
CA MET A 369 6.94 14.15 -10.71
C MET A 369 8.43 13.90 -10.96
N PRO A 370 9.24 13.69 -9.91
CA PRO A 370 10.63 13.31 -10.07
C PRO A 370 10.76 12.08 -10.99
N LEU A 371 11.72 12.08 -11.91
CA LEU A 371 11.91 10.99 -12.88
C LEU A 371 12.07 9.63 -12.19
N GLY A 372 12.64 9.59 -10.99
CA GLY A 372 12.79 8.37 -10.22
C GLY A 372 11.46 7.78 -9.73
N TRP A 373 10.39 8.55 -9.62
CA TRP A 373 9.05 8.05 -9.26
C TRP A 373 8.53 7.05 -10.31
N PHE A 374 8.85 7.30 -11.59
CA PHE A 374 8.49 6.42 -12.70
C PHE A 374 9.35 5.15 -12.73
N ARG A 375 10.65 5.25 -12.44
CA ARG A 375 11.55 4.07 -12.39
C ARG A 375 11.17 3.05 -11.33
N GLN A 376 10.47 3.49 -10.27
CA GLN A 376 10.04 2.61 -9.18
C GLN A 376 8.67 1.94 -9.43
N ARG A 377 7.98 2.26 -10.52
CA ARG A 377 6.62 1.79 -10.78
C ARG A 377 6.50 1.09 -12.12
N ARG A 378 5.60 0.11 -12.17
CA ARG A 378 5.26 -0.57 -13.44
C ARG A 378 4.33 0.30 -14.27
N THR A 379 4.40 0.15 -15.59
CA THR A 379 3.49 0.82 -16.53
C THR A 379 2.02 0.57 -16.20
N ALA A 380 1.68 -0.64 -15.76
CA ALA A 380 0.32 -1.00 -15.35
C ALA A 380 -0.19 -0.20 -14.14
N GLU A 381 0.69 0.10 -13.16
CA GLU A 381 0.32 0.90 -11.98
C GLU A 381 0.03 2.35 -12.37
N VAL A 382 0.83 2.91 -13.28
CA VAL A 382 0.60 4.27 -13.81
C VAL A 382 -0.69 4.33 -14.62
N LYS A 383 -0.95 3.33 -15.49
CA LYS A 383 -2.22 3.21 -16.24
C LYS A 383 -3.42 3.18 -15.29
N LYS A 384 -3.36 2.36 -14.25
CA LYS A 384 -4.42 2.24 -13.25
C LYS A 384 -4.77 3.61 -12.64
N LEU A 385 -3.77 4.39 -12.24
CA LEU A 385 -3.98 5.73 -11.68
C LEU A 385 -4.60 6.71 -12.68
N VAL A 386 -4.14 6.70 -13.94
CA VAL A 386 -4.58 7.67 -14.97
C VAL A 386 -5.95 7.32 -15.55
N GLN A 387 -6.31 6.04 -15.62
CA GLN A 387 -7.50 5.57 -16.30
C GLN A 387 -8.50 4.92 -15.35
N ASP A 388 -8.13 3.80 -14.73
CA ASP A 388 -9.07 2.94 -14.00
C ASP A 388 -9.57 3.62 -12.72
N ASP A 389 -8.68 4.27 -11.96
CA ASP A 389 -9.04 4.95 -10.72
C ASP A 389 -9.88 6.20 -10.98
N ILE A 390 -9.63 6.94 -12.07
CA ILE A 390 -10.49 8.07 -12.47
C ILE A 390 -11.88 7.56 -12.87
N ASN A 391 -11.95 6.46 -13.64
CA ASN A 391 -13.22 5.87 -14.04
C ASN A 391 -14.01 5.33 -12.85
N ALA A 392 -13.35 4.78 -11.83
CA ALA A 392 -14.02 4.32 -10.60
C ALA A 392 -14.70 5.45 -9.81
N LEU A 393 -14.25 6.70 -9.95
CA LEU A 393 -14.91 7.87 -9.34
C LEU A 393 -16.25 8.22 -10.01
N HIS A 394 -16.49 7.78 -11.24
CA HIS A 394 -17.73 8.05 -11.97
C HIS A 394 -18.98 7.69 -11.15
N TYR A 395 -18.96 6.49 -10.57
CA TYR A 395 -20.04 6.02 -9.70
C TYR A 395 -20.23 6.93 -8.48
N LEU A 396 -19.12 7.35 -7.85
CA LEU A 396 -19.14 8.18 -6.65
C LEU A 396 -19.72 9.57 -6.90
N VAL A 397 -19.43 10.16 -8.06
CA VAL A 397 -19.90 11.49 -8.45
C VAL A 397 -21.33 11.47 -8.96
N THR A 398 -21.73 10.41 -9.68
CA THR A 398 -22.98 10.38 -10.45
C THR A 398 -24.12 9.61 -9.78
N HIS A 399 -23.83 8.45 -9.20
CA HIS A 399 -24.85 7.48 -8.77
C HIS A 399 -24.87 7.25 -7.26
N ALA A 400 -23.73 7.30 -6.57
CA ALA A 400 -23.61 6.87 -5.18
C ALA A 400 -24.55 7.63 -4.22
N VAL A 401 -24.64 8.95 -4.35
CA VAL A 401 -25.52 9.75 -3.48
C VAL A 401 -26.99 9.55 -3.84
N PRO A 402 -27.42 9.67 -5.13
CA PRO A 402 -28.79 9.34 -5.50
C PRO A 402 -29.23 7.95 -5.04
N ASP A 403 -28.44 6.91 -5.33
CA ASP A 403 -28.79 5.53 -5.00
C ASP A 403 -28.95 5.34 -3.48
N LEU A 404 -28.04 5.90 -2.68
CA LEU A 404 -28.11 5.81 -1.22
C LEU A 404 -29.31 6.56 -0.64
N VAL A 405 -29.60 7.76 -1.14
CA VAL A 405 -30.77 8.54 -0.69
C VAL A 405 -32.06 7.81 -1.08
N ALA A 406 -32.16 7.35 -2.33
CA ALA A 406 -33.33 6.63 -2.82
C ALA A 406 -33.58 5.34 -2.02
N ALA A 407 -32.49 4.63 -1.68
CA ALA A 407 -32.56 3.39 -0.93
C ALA A 407 -32.95 3.56 0.54
N VAL A 408 -32.90 4.79 1.08
CA VAL A 408 -33.36 5.09 2.45
C VAL A 408 -34.73 5.75 2.43
N VAL A 409 -34.90 6.81 1.64
CA VAL A 409 -36.12 7.63 1.60
C VAL A 409 -37.29 6.82 1.07
N THR A 410 -37.08 6.02 0.01
CA THR A 410 -38.20 5.31 -0.60
C THR A 410 -38.79 4.23 0.31
N PRO A 411 -37.99 3.29 0.86
CA PRO A 411 -38.54 2.26 1.75
C PRO A 411 -39.16 2.86 3.02
N LEU A 412 -38.57 3.93 3.57
CA LEU A 412 -39.10 4.63 4.73
C LEU A 412 -40.48 5.25 4.43
N THR A 413 -40.63 5.92 3.29
CA THR A 413 -41.90 6.53 2.86
C THR A 413 -43.00 5.47 2.69
N ILE A 414 -42.66 4.34 2.07
CA ILE A 414 -43.59 3.22 1.90
C ILE A 414 -44.02 2.66 3.27
N VAL A 415 -43.08 2.42 4.18
CA VAL A 415 -43.38 1.89 5.53
C VAL A 415 -44.23 2.87 6.32
N LEU A 416 -43.88 4.16 6.33
CA LEU A 416 -44.67 5.19 7.02
C LEU A 416 -46.11 5.23 6.49
N TYR A 417 -46.29 5.20 5.17
CA TYR A 417 -47.62 5.13 4.57
C TYR A 417 -48.37 3.86 4.97
N LEU A 418 -47.77 2.68 4.82
CA LEU A 418 -48.42 1.40 5.15
C LEU A 418 -48.77 1.29 6.64
N PHE A 419 -47.97 1.88 7.52
CA PHE A 419 -48.25 1.93 8.96
C PHE A 419 -49.52 2.74 9.28
N THR A 420 -49.83 3.77 8.49
CA THR A 420 -51.10 4.53 8.62
C THR A 420 -52.32 3.75 8.14
N ILE A 421 -52.12 2.74 7.28
CA ILE A 421 -53.21 1.86 6.80
C ILE A 421 -53.48 0.76 7.82
N ASP A 422 -52.46 -0.05 8.15
CA ASP A 422 -52.57 -1.08 9.18
C ASP A 422 -51.19 -1.41 9.80
N TRP A 423 -50.99 -1.02 11.06
CA TRP A 423 -49.73 -1.24 11.75
C TRP A 423 -49.41 -2.73 11.99
N ARG A 424 -50.41 -3.61 12.08
CA ARG A 424 -50.24 -5.05 12.35
C ARG A 424 -49.71 -5.76 11.12
N LEU A 425 -50.33 -5.54 9.96
CA LEU A 425 -49.87 -6.09 8.69
C LEU A 425 -48.53 -5.47 8.26
N CYS A 426 -48.25 -4.21 8.66
CA CYS A 426 -46.94 -3.59 8.48
C CYS A 426 -45.84 -4.30 9.28
N PHE A 427 -46.08 -4.75 10.51
CA PHE A 427 -45.10 -5.55 11.24
C PHE A 427 -44.82 -6.88 10.53
N VAL A 428 -45.86 -7.54 9.98
CA VAL A 428 -45.68 -8.77 9.17
C VAL A 428 -44.77 -8.52 7.96
N LEU A 429 -44.94 -7.40 7.25
CA LEU A 429 -44.08 -7.00 6.14
C LEU A 429 -42.61 -6.79 6.56
N LEU A 430 -42.37 -6.23 7.75
CA LEU A 430 -41.03 -5.91 8.24
C LEU A 430 -40.24 -7.15 8.69
N VAL A 431 -40.89 -8.25 9.07
CA VAL A 431 -40.21 -9.49 9.50
C VAL A 431 -39.16 -9.99 8.49
N PRO A 432 -39.47 -10.24 7.19
CA PRO A 432 -38.48 -10.71 6.23
C PRO A 432 -37.36 -9.70 5.95
N VAL A 433 -37.66 -8.40 6.08
CA VAL A 433 -36.68 -7.31 5.91
C VAL A 433 -35.68 -7.30 7.05
N VAL A 434 -36.16 -7.32 8.29
CA VAL A 434 -35.33 -7.34 9.50
C VAL A 434 -34.46 -8.59 9.51
N LEU A 435 -35.03 -9.74 9.16
CA LEU A 435 -34.27 -10.99 9.05
C LEU A 435 -33.16 -10.90 7.99
N TYR A 436 -33.44 -10.32 6.82
CA TYR A 436 -32.41 -10.09 5.80
C TYR A 436 -31.29 -9.20 6.31
N VAL A 437 -31.62 -8.06 6.95
CA VAL A 437 -30.62 -7.12 7.48
C VAL A 437 -29.75 -7.80 8.53
N ILE A 438 -30.34 -8.56 9.45
CA ILE A 438 -29.59 -9.30 10.48
C ILE A 438 -28.65 -10.33 9.84
N VAL A 439 -29.13 -11.11 8.87
CA VAL A 439 -28.33 -12.11 8.15
C VAL A 439 -27.17 -11.43 7.43
N MET A 440 -27.43 -10.37 6.67
CA MET A 440 -26.40 -9.64 5.91
C MET A 440 -25.36 -8.98 6.81
N LEU A 441 -25.77 -8.37 7.94
CA LEU A 441 -24.83 -7.77 8.90
C LEU A 441 -23.95 -8.84 9.55
N ARG A 442 -24.53 -9.97 9.97
CA ARG A 442 -23.75 -11.09 10.53
C ARG A 442 -22.76 -11.63 9.51
N MET A 443 -23.20 -11.87 8.27
CA MET A 443 -22.33 -12.31 7.19
C MET A 443 -21.22 -11.31 6.90
N ALA A 444 -21.53 -10.02 6.75
CA ALA A 444 -20.54 -8.97 6.52
C ALA A 444 -19.47 -8.91 7.63
N THR A 445 -19.85 -9.19 8.88
CA THR A 445 -18.89 -9.28 9.99
C THR A 445 -18.07 -10.57 9.98
N ALA A 446 -18.70 -11.72 9.75
CA ALA A 446 -18.06 -13.04 9.72
C ALA A 446 -17.11 -13.20 8.52
N ASP A 447 -17.41 -12.52 7.42
CA ASP A 447 -16.65 -12.60 6.17
C ASP A 447 -15.49 -11.60 6.09
N LYS A 448 -15.30 -10.73 7.07
CA LYS A 448 -14.14 -9.81 7.13
C LYS A 448 -12.78 -10.49 6.84
N PRO A 449 -12.39 -11.60 7.48
CA PRO A 449 -11.12 -12.28 7.18
C PRO A 449 -11.07 -12.82 5.75
N ARG A 450 -12.18 -13.38 5.25
CA ARG A 450 -12.30 -13.88 3.87
C ARG A 450 -12.16 -12.74 2.86
N MET A 451 -12.78 -11.58 3.13
CA MET A 451 -12.63 -10.36 2.35
C MET A 451 -11.20 -9.84 2.33
N ARG A 452 -10.45 -9.90 3.45
CA ARG A 452 -9.02 -9.56 3.46
C ARG A 452 -8.20 -10.49 2.58
N LYS A 453 -8.47 -11.80 2.61
CA LYS A 453 -7.83 -12.78 1.72
C LYS A 453 -8.15 -12.49 0.25
N MET A 454 -9.40 -12.16 -0.07
CA MET A 454 -9.82 -11.72 -1.40
C MET A 454 -9.09 -10.46 -1.86
N LEU A 455 -8.98 -9.45 -0.99
CA LEU A 455 -8.22 -8.22 -1.28
C LEU A 455 -6.74 -8.51 -1.56
N ARG A 456 -6.13 -9.47 -0.85
CA ARG A 456 -4.75 -9.91 -1.13
C ARG A 456 -4.65 -10.54 -2.52
N TYR A 457 -5.54 -11.48 -2.88
CA TYR A 457 -5.57 -12.06 -4.22
C TYR A 457 -5.74 -11.00 -5.31
N ASN A 458 -6.66 -10.04 -5.12
CA ASN A 458 -6.86 -8.94 -6.06
C ASN A 458 -5.63 -8.04 -6.21
N ALA A 459 -4.78 -7.94 -5.19
CA ALA A 459 -3.55 -7.16 -5.22
C ALA A 459 -2.36 -7.91 -5.83
N THR A 460 -2.29 -9.24 -5.71
CA THR A 460 -1.12 -10.04 -6.13
C THR A 460 -1.30 -10.75 -7.47
N LEU A 461 -2.50 -11.29 -7.76
CA LEU A 461 -2.75 -12.12 -8.94
C LEU A 461 -2.43 -11.45 -10.27
N PRO A 462 -2.74 -10.15 -10.50
CA PRO A 462 -2.38 -9.52 -11.78
C PRO A 462 -0.87 -9.53 -12.02
N GLY A 463 -0.07 -9.29 -10.99
CA GLY A 463 1.39 -9.31 -11.08
C GLY A 463 1.96 -10.72 -11.22
N ASP A 464 1.34 -11.71 -10.57
CA ASP A 464 1.73 -13.13 -10.71
C ASP A 464 1.37 -13.68 -12.09
N ALA A 465 0.24 -13.25 -12.66
CA ALA A 465 -0.15 -13.59 -14.03
C ALA A 465 0.83 -13.00 -15.05
N GLU A 466 1.22 -11.73 -14.88
CA GLU A 466 2.26 -11.09 -15.71
C GLU A 466 3.58 -11.89 -15.68
N ARG A 467 4.02 -12.31 -14.48
CA ARG A 467 5.24 -13.11 -14.30
C ARG A 467 5.12 -14.50 -14.92
N PHE A 468 3.98 -15.17 -14.76
CA PHE A 468 3.72 -16.47 -15.37
C PHE A 468 3.77 -16.40 -16.90
N ILE A 469 3.18 -15.37 -17.50
CA ILE A 469 3.20 -15.14 -18.95
C ILE A 469 4.64 -14.85 -19.43
N THR A 470 5.34 -13.94 -18.75
CA THR A 470 6.71 -13.56 -19.10
C THR A 470 7.69 -14.72 -18.93
N GLY A 471 7.44 -15.60 -17.95
CA GLY A 471 8.25 -16.78 -17.67
C GLY A 471 7.97 -17.98 -18.58
N GLN A 472 6.94 -17.95 -19.43
CA GLN A 472 6.57 -19.11 -20.27
C GLN A 472 7.73 -19.71 -21.08
N PRO A 473 8.62 -18.91 -21.71
CA PRO A 473 9.76 -19.48 -22.43
C PRO A 473 10.68 -20.31 -21.52
N ALA A 474 10.90 -19.85 -20.28
CA ALA A 474 11.71 -20.57 -19.30
C ALA A 474 10.99 -21.82 -18.77
N ALA A 475 9.69 -21.73 -18.46
CA ALA A 475 8.89 -22.88 -18.03
C ALA A 475 8.90 -24.03 -19.06
N ARG A 476 8.81 -23.70 -20.35
CA ARG A 476 8.85 -24.71 -21.42
C ARG A 476 10.18 -25.43 -21.55
N ILE A 477 11.27 -24.82 -21.10
CA ILE A 477 12.63 -25.39 -21.18
C ILE A 477 12.98 -26.14 -19.90
N PHE A 478 12.67 -25.55 -18.74
CA PHE A 478 13.13 -26.03 -17.43
C PHE A 478 12.03 -26.69 -16.59
N GLY A 479 10.82 -26.82 -17.14
CA GLY A 479 9.64 -27.37 -16.45
C GLY A 479 8.79 -26.30 -15.76
N ASP A 480 7.55 -26.65 -15.42
CA ASP A 480 6.56 -25.73 -14.88
C ASP A 480 6.97 -25.09 -13.54
N ASP A 481 7.81 -25.78 -12.75
CA ASP A 481 8.35 -25.30 -11.47
C ASP A 481 9.37 -24.16 -11.63
N ALA A 482 9.86 -23.90 -12.84
CA ALA A 482 10.78 -22.79 -13.12
C ALA A 482 10.09 -21.40 -13.09
N THR A 483 8.76 -21.36 -12.97
CA THR A 483 7.99 -20.12 -12.90
C THR A 483 6.99 -20.12 -11.74
N ILE A 484 6.31 -18.99 -11.51
CA ILE A 484 5.21 -18.95 -10.55
C ILE A 484 4.13 -19.95 -10.97
N ASN A 485 3.75 -20.84 -10.05
CA ASN A 485 2.66 -21.78 -10.27
C ASN A 485 1.29 -21.09 -10.16
N LEU A 486 0.97 -20.27 -11.16
CA LEU A 486 -0.31 -19.58 -11.29
C LEU A 486 -1.49 -20.57 -11.34
N PRO A 487 -1.43 -21.72 -12.04
CA PRO A 487 -2.50 -22.71 -12.02
C PRO A 487 -2.86 -23.16 -10.60
N ARG A 488 -1.85 -23.42 -9.75
CA ARG A 488 -2.06 -23.76 -8.35
C ARG A 488 -2.72 -22.61 -7.59
N GLN A 489 -2.21 -21.38 -7.71
CA GLN A 489 -2.82 -20.23 -7.03
C GLN A 489 -4.28 -20.01 -7.44
N LEU A 490 -4.60 -20.17 -8.73
CA LEU A 490 -5.97 -20.08 -9.23
C LEU A 490 -6.84 -21.23 -8.70
N SER A 491 -6.27 -22.44 -8.57
CA SER A 491 -6.97 -23.57 -7.95
C SER A 491 -7.25 -23.34 -6.46
N GLU A 492 -6.31 -22.74 -5.73
CA GLU A 492 -6.47 -22.37 -4.32
C GLU A 492 -7.50 -21.24 -4.17
N LEU A 493 -7.46 -20.22 -5.03
CA LEU A 493 -8.49 -19.18 -5.08
C LEU A 493 -9.86 -19.79 -5.38
N ARG A 494 -9.95 -20.70 -6.35
CA ARG A 494 -11.19 -21.41 -6.69
C ARG A 494 -11.70 -22.21 -5.50
N ALA A 495 -10.83 -22.99 -4.83
CA ALA A 495 -11.20 -23.77 -3.66
C ALA A 495 -11.70 -22.87 -2.52
N PHE A 496 -10.98 -21.79 -2.24
CA PHE A 496 -11.38 -20.78 -1.27
C PHE A 496 -12.74 -20.15 -1.59
N LEU A 497 -12.93 -19.72 -2.85
CA LEU A 497 -14.20 -19.14 -3.30
C LEU A 497 -15.35 -20.14 -3.22
N THR A 498 -15.10 -21.39 -3.61
CA THR A 498 -16.11 -22.45 -3.59
C THR A 498 -16.51 -22.76 -2.16
N ALA A 499 -15.55 -22.94 -1.24
CA ALA A 499 -15.81 -23.18 0.17
C ALA A 499 -16.60 -22.02 0.79
N TRP A 500 -16.16 -20.78 0.55
CA TRP A 500 -16.85 -19.60 1.06
C TRP A 500 -18.28 -19.48 0.51
N GLN A 501 -18.49 -19.70 -0.80
CA GLN A 501 -19.82 -19.68 -1.38
C GLN A 501 -20.69 -20.81 -0.80
N LEU A 502 -20.19 -22.05 -0.70
CA LEU A 502 -20.96 -23.17 -0.15
C LEU A 502 -21.37 -22.96 1.31
N GLU A 503 -20.49 -22.38 2.14
CA GLU A 503 -20.80 -22.03 3.53
C GLU A 503 -21.90 -20.97 3.64
N THR A 504 -21.97 -20.04 2.68
CA THR A 504 -22.83 -18.85 2.78
C THR A 504 -24.08 -18.91 1.92
N ILE A 505 -24.11 -19.74 0.87
CA ILE A 505 -25.14 -19.71 -0.18
C ILE A 505 -26.51 -20.05 0.35
N ASN A 506 -26.64 -20.97 1.33
CA ASN A 506 -27.93 -21.35 1.88
C ASN A 506 -28.58 -20.20 2.64
N ALA A 507 -27.86 -19.58 3.58
CA ALA A 507 -28.34 -18.43 4.35
C ALA A 507 -28.61 -17.21 3.45
N LYS A 508 -27.71 -16.96 2.49
CA LYS A 508 -27.83 -15.88 1.52
C LYS A 508 -29.03 -16.07 0.59
N SER A 509 -29.18 -17.27 0.03
CA SER A 509 -30.29 -17.61 -0.86
C SER A 509 -31.62 -17.54 -0.12
N ALA A 510 -31.73 -18.16 1.06
CA ALA A 510 -32.95 -18.12 1.86
C ALA A 510 -33.36 -16.67 2.20
N SER A 511 -32.43 -15.84 2.69
CA SER A 511 -32.72 -14.44 3.01
C SER A 511 -33.15 -13.60 1.79
N ILE A 512 -32.54 -13.82 0.62
CA ILE A 512 -32.94 -13.19 -0.64
C ILE A 512 -34.34 -13.67 -1.08
N GLN A 513 -34.61 -14.98 -1.00
CA GLN A 513 -35.88 -15.56 -1.44
C GLN A 513 -37.06 -15.13 -0.54
N LEU A 514 -36.83 -14.92 0.75
CA LEU A 514 -37.83 -14.36 1.67
C LEU A 514 -38.30 -12.96 1.28
N ASN A 515 -37.43 -12.20 0.61
CA ASN A 515 -37.71 -10.82 0.19
C ASN A 515 -38.15 -10.73 -1.28
N ARG A 516 -38.34 -11.85 -1.99
CA ARG A 516 -38.86 -11.83 -3.36
C ARG A 516 -40.31 -11.34 -3.38
N PRO A 517 -40.73 -10.63 -4.45
CA PRO A 517 -42.09 -10.11 -4.58
C PRO A 517 -43.17 -11.18 -4.34
N LEU A 518 -43.00 -12.39 -4.91
CA LEU A 518 -43.96 -13.49 -4.74
C LEU A 518 -44.07 -13.98 -3.29
N THR A 519 -42.95 -14.16 -2.60
CA THR A 519 -42.94 -14.63 -1.20
C THR A 519 -43.60 -13.61 -0.28
N VAL A 520 -43.27 -12.34 -0.46
CA VAL A 520 -43.88 -11.24 0.30
C VAL A 520 -45.38 -11.14 -0.02
N MET A 521 -45.77 -11.30 -1.28
CA MET A 521 -47.18 -11.30 -1.70
C MET A 521 -47.98 -12.42 -1.01
N VAL A 522 -47.46 -13.65 -0.98
CA VAL A 522 -48.09 -14.79 -0.30
C VAL A 522 -48.19 -14.54 1.20
N LEU A 523 -47.11 -14.09 1.84
CA LEU A 523 -47.08 -13.77 3.26
C LEU A 523 -48.15 -12.73 3.64
N LEU A 524 -48.21 -11.63 2.89
CA LEU A 524 -49.20 -10.57 3.09
C LEU A 524 -50.62 -11.05 2.83
N SER A 525 -50.83 -11.90 1.83
CA SER A 525 -52.15 -12.44 1.51
C SER A 525 -52.66 -13.36 2.62
N VAL A 526 -51.82 -14.25 3.16
CA VAL A 526 -52.18 -15.15 4.26
C VAL A 526 -52.45 -14.36 5.53
N ALA A 527 -51.53 -13.50 5.95
CA ALA A 527 -51.69 -12.70 7.16
C ALA A 527 -52.89 -11.73 7.05
N GLY A 528 -53.03 -11.09 5.88
CA GLY A 528 -54.16 -10.23 5.58
C GLY A 528 -55.50 -10.96 5.65
N THR A 529 -55.59 -12.17 5.08
CA THR A 529 -56.81 -12.98 5.13
C THR A 529 -57.22 -13.28 6.57
N VAL A 530 -56.28 -13.68 7.42
CA VAL A 530 -56.55 -13.94 8.86
C VAL A 530 -57.06 -12.67 9.56
N LEU A 531 -56.45 -11.52 9.33
CA LEU A 531 -56.88 -10.24 9.91
C LEU A 531 -58.27 -9.81 9.41
N ILE A 532 -58.62 -10.14 8.16
CA ILE A 532 -59.93 -9.85 7.58
C ILE A 532 -61.00 -10.77 8.19
N THR A 533 -60.76 -12.09 8.22
CA THR A 533 -61.75 -13.06 8.72
C THR A 533 -62.01 -12.94 10.21
N THR A 534 -61.06 -12.37 10.98
CA THR A 534 -61.21 -12.08 12.41
C THR A 534 -61.86 -10.72 12.69
N GLY A 535 -62.22 -9.96 11.66
CA GLY A 535 -62.82 -8.63 11.78
C GLY A 535 -61.84 -7.54 12.24
N LEU A 536 -60.54 -7.83 12.25
CA LEU A 536 -59.51 -6.89 12.70
C LEU A 536 -59.13 -5.86 11.63
N MET A 537 -59.31 -6.17 10.34
CA MET A 537 -58.93 -5.31 9.21
C MET A 537 -59.96 -5.36 8.06
N PRO A 538 -60.35 -4.24 7.45
CA PRO A 538 -61.15 -4.23 6.23
C PRO A 538 -60.41 -4.86 5.03
N ALA A 539 -61.10 -5.62 4.18
CA ALA A 539 -60.49 -6.28 3.02
C ALA A 539 -59.79 -5.29 2.05
N ALA A 540 -60.35 -4.09 1.93
CA ALA A 540 -59.82 -3.02 1.09
C ALA A 540 -58.41 -2.55 1.53
N TYR A 541 -58.02 -2.78 2.78
CA TYR A 541 -56.71 -2.37 3.32
C TYR A 541 -55.58 -3.32 2.91
N LEU A 542 -55.87 -4.51 2.37
CA LEU A 542 -54.84 -5.43 1.87
C LEU A 542 -54.20 -4.93 0.57
N LEU A 543 -54.95 -4.23 -0.29
CA LEU A 543 -54.48 -3.81 -1.61
C LEU A 543 -53.21 -2.93 -1.58
N PRO A 544 -53.11 -1.87 -0.75
CA PRO A 544 -51.88 -1.09 -0.63
C PRO A 544 -50.65 -1.92 -0.25
N PHE A 545 -50.82 -2.92 0.61
CA PHE A 545 -49.73 -3.82 1.00
C PHE A 545 -49.26 -4.71 -0.14
N LEU A 546 -50.18 -5.24 -0.96
CA LEU A 546 -49.80 -6.08 -2.11
C LEU A 546 -49.08 -5.29 -3.20
N VAL A 547 -49.47 -4.04 -3.44
CA VAL A 547 -48.82 -3.16 -4.43
C VAL A 547 -47.46 -2.68 -3.93
N LEU A 548 -47.40 -2.11 -2.72
CA LEU A 548 -46.20 -1.44 -2.22
C LEU A 548 -45.24 -2.39 -1.51
N GLY A 549 -45.76 -3.35 -0.74
CA GLY A 549 -44.96 -4.28 0.06
C GLY A 549 -44.12 -5.22 -0.80
N THR A 550 -44.61 -5.62 -1.97
CA THR A 550 -43.89 -6.50 -2.90
C THR A 550 -42.69 -5.83 -3.57
N SER A 551 -42.66 -4.49 -3.63
CA SER A 551 -41.53 -3.72 -4.19
C SER A 551 -40.33 -3.60 -3.24
N PHE A 552 -40.52 -3.93 -1.96
CA PHE A 552 -39.56 -3.62 -0.90
C PHE A 552 -38.23 -4.39 -1.03
N GLY A 553 -38.28 -5.67 -1.39
CA GLY A 553 -37.09 -6.52 -1.47
C GLY A 553 -36.06 -6.10 -2.53
N ASN A 554 -36.51 -5.62 -3.69
CA ASN A 554 -35.60 -5.13 -4.73
C ASN A 554 -34.83 -3.88 -4.30
N ARG A 555 -35.47 -3.00 -3.50
CA ARG A 555 -34.84 -1.78 -2.98
C ARG A 555 -33.71 -2.13 -2.00
N LEU A 556 -33.88 -3.18 -1.22
CA LEU A 556 -32.86 -3.66 -0.28
C LEU A 556 -31.61 -4.21 -0.98
N LEU A 557 -31.78 -4.89 -2.13
CA LEU A 557 -30.65 -5.37 -2.96
C LEU A 557 -29.85 -4.22 -3.60
N SER A 558 -30.50 -3.11 -3.95
CA SER A 558 -29.82 -1.95 -4.53
C SER A 558 -28.75 -1.35 -3.61
N ILE A 559 -28.97 -1.39 -2.28
CA ILE A 559 -28.00 -0.95 -1.26
C ILE A 559 -26.69 -1.75 -1.36
N SER A 560 -26.79 -3.06 -1.59
CA SER A 560 -25.61 -3.93 -1.70
C SER A 560 -24.77 -3.61 -2.93
N TYR A 561 -25.40 -3.32 -4.07
CA TYR A 561 -24.68 -2.86 -5.27
C TYR A 561 -24.03 -1.49 -5.05
N ALA A 562 -24.73 -0.59 -4.38
CA ALA A 562 -24.23 0.73 -4.09
C ALA A 562 -23.00 0.72 -3.17
N ALA A 563 -22.97 -0.19 -2.18
CA ALA A 563 -21.83 -0.38 -1.30
C ALA A 563 -20.56 -0.78 -2.04
N ASN A 564 -20.66 -1.68 -3.05
CA ASN A 564 -19.52 -2.11 -3.85
C ASN A 564 -18.94 -0.96 -4.69
N GLY A 565 -19.81 -0.21 -5.38
CA GLY A 565 -19.40 0.96 -6.16
C GLY A 565 -18.73 2.04 -5.29
N LEU A 566 -19.27 2.28 -4.09
CA LEU A 566 -18.72 3.20 -3.12
C LEU A 566 -17.32 2.77 -2.65
N GLN A 567 -17.12 1.49 -2.32
CA GLN A 567 -15.83 0.97 -1.90
C GLN A 567 -14.75 1.13 -2.98
N ALA A 568 -15.08 0.81 -4.23
CA ALA A 568 -14.18 0.98 -5.36
C ALA A 568 -13.81 2.46 -5.56
N GLY A 569 -14.81 3.35 -5.58
CA GLY A 569 -14.61 4.79 -5.71
C GLY A 569 -13.78 5.40 -4.57
N MET A 570 -13.99 4.98 -3.33
CA MET A 570 -13.21 5.46 -2.17
C MET A 570 -11.75 4.97 -2.20
N THR A 571 -11.50 3.75 -2.66
CA THR A 571 -10.15 3.22 -2.84
C THR A 571 -9.41 4.01 -3.92
N ALA A 572 -10.05 4.25 -5.06
CA ALA A 572 -9.51 5.06 -6.14
C ALA A 572 -9.25 6.52 -5.71
N LYS A 573 -10.19 7.11 -4.96
CA LYS A 573 -10.02 8.45 -4.35
C LYS A 573 -8.73 8.53 -3.55
N THR A 574 -8.51 7.56 -2.66
CA THR A 574 -7.34 7.53 -1.78
C THR A 574 -6.04 7.39 -2.57
N ALA A 575 -6.02 6.52 -3.58
CA ALA A 575 -4.86 6.32 -4.44
C ALA A 575 -4.50 7.60 -5.22
N LEU A 576 -5.50 8.29 -5.77
CA LEU A 576 -5.33 9.56 -6.48
C LEU A 576 -4.90 10.70 -5.55
N GLU A 577 -5.46 10.80 -4.35
CA GLU A 577 -5.06 11.78 -3.34
C GLU A 577 -3.60 11.58 -2.94
N LEU A 578 -3.16 10.35 -2.70
CA LEU A 578 -1.77 10.02 -2.37
C LEU A 578 -0.81 10.37 -3.52
N MET A 579 -1.20 10.07 -4.77
CA MET A 579 -0.40 10.41 -5.95
C MET A 579 -0.27 11.93 -6.12
N LEU A 580 -1.36 12.68 -5.92
CA LEU A 580 -1.36 14.13 -6.03
C LEU A 580 -0.63 14.82 -4.87
N ALA A 581 -0.62 14.22 -3.68
CA ALA A 581 0.13 14.70 -2.52
C ALA A 581 1.62 14.32 -2.56
N SER A 582 2.03 13.44 -3.49
CA SER A 582 3.44 13.04 -3.62
C SER A 582 4.32 14.26 -3.95
N PRO A 583 5.53 14.37 -3.39
CA PRO A 583 6.42 15.50 -3.65
C PRO A 583 6.71 15.65 -5.15
N GLU A 584 6.61 16.89 -5.62
CA GLU A 584 7.10 17.29 -6.95
C GLU A 584 8.56 17.72 -6.82
N LEU A 585 9.27 17.78 -7.95
CA LEU A 585 10.55 18.48 -7.98
C LEU A 585 10.32 19.93 -7.51
N ALA A 586 11.19 20.43 -6.63
CA ALA A 586 11.01 21.77 -6.05
C ALA A 586 10.89 22.83 -7.15
N ALA A 587 9.83 23.65 -7.06
CA ALA A 587 9.70 24.82 -7.92
C ALA A 587 10.85 25.80 -7.64
N ARG A 588 11.37 26.41 -8.70
CA ARG A 588 12.49 27.37 -8.67
C ARG A 588 12.31 28.42 -7.57
N SER A 589 13.37 28.71 -6.81
CA SER A 589 13.39 29.82 -5.86
C SER A 589 13.17 31.16 -6.59
N PRO A 590 12.31 32.06 -6.08
CA PRO A 590 12.13 33.38 -6.68
C PRO A 590 13.49 34.12 -6.70
N GLY A 591 14.00 34.44 -7.88
CA GLY A 591 15.31 35.11 -8.06
C GLY A 591 16.46 34.21 -8.49
N ALA A 592 16.24 32.90 -8.68
CA ALA A 592 17.26 32.02 -9.22
C ALA A 592 17.78 32.53 -10.57
N THR A 593 19.09 32.72 -10.69
CA THR A 593 19.77 33.12 -11.93
C THR A 593 19.90 31.93 -12.88
N SER A 594 19.85 32.17 -14.20
CA SER A 594 20.25 31.15 -15.17
C SER A 594 21.69 30.72 -14.88
N ALA A 595 21.97 29.41 -14.91
CA ALA A 595 23.36 28.96 -14.79
C ALA A 595 24.20 29.62 -15.90
N PRO A 596 25.46 30.04 -15.60
CA PRO A 596 26.31 30.67 -16.60
C PRO A 596 26.41 29.81 -17.86
N HIS A 597 26.21 30.41 -19.04
CA HIS A 597 26.52 29.74 -20.30
C HIS A 597 28.03 29.58 -20.42
N SER A 598 28.52 28.43 -19.97
CA SER A 598 29.92 28.03 -20.06
C SER A 598 30.03 26.77 -20.90
N THR A 599 31.05 26.70 -21.75
CA THR A 599 31.44 25.48 -22.47
C THR A 599 32.50 24.69 -21.72
N ALA A 600 33.01 25.20 -20.59
CA ALA A 600 34.00 24.52 -19.78
C ALA A 600 33.39 23.29 -19.08
N PRO A 601 34.19 22.26 -18.74
CA PRO A 601 33.70 21.13 -17.96
C PRO A 601 33.06 21.59 -16.64
N ALA A 602 31.98 20.94 -16.21
CA ALA A 602 31.23 21.38 -15.03
C ALA A 602 31.92 20.96 -13.71
N ASP A 603 31.95 21.84 -12.71
CA ASP A 603 32.29 21.47 -11.33
C ASP A 603 31.02 21.01 -10.61
N ILE A 604 30.92 19.73 -10.24
CA ILE A 604 29.76 19.21 -9.51
C ILE A 604 30.17 18.83 -8.10
N ARG A 605 29.46 19.35 -7.09
CA ARG A 605 29.74 19.05 -5.67
C ARG A 605 28.48 18.70 -4.90
N LEU A 606 28.53 17.59 -4.18
CA LEU A 606 27.57 17.17 -3.17
C LEU A 606 28.07 17.66 -1.82
N HIS A 607 27.22 18.35 -1.08
CA HIS A 607 27.51 18.91 0.25
C HIS A 607 26.56 18.29 1.28
N ASP A 608 27.10 17.42 2.13
CA ASP A 608 26.43 16.77 3.25
C ASP A 608 25.07 16.16 2.89
N VAL A 609 25.03 15.50 1.74
CA VAL A 609 23.79 14.98 1.15
C VAL A 609 23.29 13.77 1.93
N THR A 610 22.05 13.86 2.40
CA THR A 610 21.29 12.73 2.95
C THR A 610 20.03 12.52 2.12
N PHE A 611 19.73 11.27 1.79
CA PHE A 611 18.57 10.95 0.97
C PHE A 611 18.08 9.51 1.19
N GLY A 612 16.76 9.32 1.22
CA GLY A 612 16.10 8.02 1.18
C GLY A 612 14.83 8.03 0.32
N TYR A 613 14.53 6.92 -0.36
CA TYR A 613 13.29 6.80 -1.15
C TYR A 613 12.01 6.78 -0.30
N ALA A 614 12.14 6.47 0.99
CA ALA A 614 11.04 6.46 1.95
C ALA A 614 11.43 7.26 3.20
N PRO A 615 10.50 8.02 3.80
CA PRO A 615 10.77 8.79 5.01
C PRO A 615 11.34 7.90 6.13
N GLY A 616 12.43 8.35 6.76
CA GLY A 616 13.08 7.65 7.87
C GLY A 616 13.92 6.42 7.46
N GLN A 617 14.17 6.21 6.17
CA GLN A 617 15.07 5.18 5.66
C GLN A 617 16.16 5.80 4.76
N PRO A 618 17.18 6.44 5.36
CA PRO A 618 18.26 7.03 4.58
C PRO A 618 19.03 5.92 3.84
N ILE A 619 19.29 6.16 2.57
CA ILE A 619 20.13 5.33 1.69
C ILE A 619 21.52 5.96 1.57
N LEU A 620 21.59 7.29 1.60
CA LEU A 620 22.81 8.06 1.69
C LEU A 620 22.77 8.88 2.97
N GLU A 621 23.88 8.94 3.68
CA GLU A 621 24.00 9.67 4.94
C GLU A 621 25.23 10.59 4.91
N ASN A 622 24.99 11.91 4.97
CA ASN A 622 26.02 12.96 5.02
C ASN A 622 27.13 12.77 3.97
N VAL A 623 26.75 12.53 2.72
CA VAL A 623 27.69 12.29 1.62
C VAL A 623 28.19 13.62 1.07
N SER A 624 29.49 13.86 1.23
CA SER A 624 30.21 14.99 0.63
C SER A 624 31.19 14.51 -0.44
N LEU A 625 30.96 14.91 -1.70
CA LEU A 625 31.72 14.44 -2.86
C LEU A 625 31.91 15.56 -3.88
N ALA A 626 33.13 15.73 -4.38
CA ALA A 626 33.45 16.62 -5.49
C ALA A 626 33.77 15.82 -6.75
N LEU A 627 33.21 16.24 -7.89
CA LEU A 627 33.48 15.78 -9.24
C LEU A 627 34.20 16.92 -9.98
N PRO A 628 35.54 16.93 -10.00
CA PRO A 628 36.29 18.06 -10.53
C PRO A 628 36.08 18.25 -12.04
N PRO A 629 36.16 19.49 -12.55
CA PRO A 629 36.04 19.79 -13.98
C PRO A 629 36.97 18.93 -14.85
N GLY A 630 36.40 18.23 -15.83
CA GLY A 630 37.17 17.50 -16.86
C GLY A 630 37.80 16.21 -16.36
N LYS A 631 37.45 15.77 -15.15
CA LYS A 631 37.98 14.57 -14.51
C LYS A 631 36.94 13.45 -14.47
N VAL A 632 37.45 12.22 -14.47
CA VAL A 632 36.64 11.00 -14.36
C VAL A 632 36.59 10.53 -12.91
N THR A 633 35.40 10.54 -12.33
CA THR A 633 35.14 9.99 -11.00
C THR A 633 34.35 8.69 -11.12
N ALA A 634 34.89 7.60 -10.60
CA ALA A 634 34.22 6.31 -10.53
C ALA A 634 33.67 6.05 -9.13
N ILE A 635 32.45 5.50 -9.05
CA ILE A 635 31.84 5.03 -7.81
C ILE A 635 31.77 3.51 -7.82
N VAL A 636 32.29 2.90 -6.75
CA VAL A 636 32.31 1.46 -6.51
C VAL A 636 31.83 1.10 -5.12
N GLY A 637 31.50 -0.15 -4.90
CA GLY A 637 31.02 -0.64 -3.62
C GLY A 637 30.08 -1.84 -3.78
N PRO A 638 29.74 -2.52 -2.67
CA PRO A 638 28.80 -3.64 -2.67
C PRO A 638 27.42 -3.28 -3.27
N SER A 639 26.64 -4.29 -3.62
CA SER A 639 25.23 -4.08 -3.99
C SER A 639 24.49 -3.43 -2.83
N GLY A 640 23.58 -2.48 -3.13
CA GLY A 640 22.85 -1.72 -2.12
C GLY A 640 23.65 -0.63 -1.39
N ALA A 641 24.92 -0.39 -1.73
CA ALA A 641 25.73 0.64 -1.07
C ALA A 641 25.30 2.10 -1.35
N GLY A 642 24.41 2.35 -2.32
CA GLY A 642 23.90 3.69 -2.66
C GLY A 642 24.47 4.30 -3.96
N LYS A 643 25.24 3.54 -4.75
CA LYS A 643 25.90 4.03 -5.99
C LYS A 643 24.92 4.63 -7.01
N SER A 644 23.91 3.87 -7.40
CA SER A 644 22.85 4.31 -8.34
C SER A 644 22.05 5.49 -7.79
N THR A 645 21.94 5.59 -6.46
CA THR A 645 21.26 6.72 -5.80
C THR A 645 22.06 8.01 -5.95
N ILE A 646 23.39 7.99 -5.81
CA ILE A 646 24.22 9.18 -6.07
C ILE A 646 24.05 9.66 -7.51
N ALA A 647 24.16 8.77 -8.49
CA ALA A 647 23.98 9.16 -9.89
C ALA A 647 22.58 9.71 -10.16
N ALA A 648 21.54 9.09 -9.58
CA ALA A 648 20.17 9.58 -9.70
C ALA A 648 20.00 11.00 -9.11
N LEU A 649 20.66 11.32 -7.99
CA LEU A 649 20.61 12.65 -7.38
C LEU A 649 21.40 13.68 -8.20
N VAL A 650 22.57 13.34 -8.72
CA VAL A 650 23.35 14.23 -9.60
C VAL A 650 22.60 14.51 -10.91
N ALA A 651 21.87 13.52 -11.44
CA ALA A 651 20.96 13.69 -12.56
C ALA A 651 19.62 14.38 -12.20
N ARG A 652 19.45 14.79 -10.94
CA ARG A 652 18.21 15.36 -10.37
C ARG A 652 16.95 14.52 -10.65
N PHE A 653 17.09 13.20 -10.69
CA PHE A 653 15.92 12.29 -10.72
C PHE A 653 15.17 12.30 -9.39
N TRP A 654 15.84 12.78 -8.34
CA TRP A 654 15.32 13.10 -7.02
C TRP A 654 16.03 14.35 -6.49
N ASP A 655 15.34 15.09 -5.63
CA ASP A 655 15.98 16.10 -4.80
C ASP A 655 16.44 15.44 -3.47
N PRO A 656 17.60 15.82 -2.91
CA PRO A 656 18.05 15.30 -1.62
C PRO A 656 17.16 15.77 -0.47
N ASP A 657 17.01 14.92 0.57
CA ASP A 657 16.22 15.24 1.78
C ASP A 657 16.90 16.33 2.62
N SER A 658 18.23 16.28 2.73
CA SER A 658 19.06 17.33 3.31
C SER A 658 20.40 17.45 2.59
N GLY A 659 21.08 18.57 2.81
CA GLY A 659 22.27 18.95 2.03
C GLY A 659 21.89 19.55 0.68
N MET A 660 22.89 19.78 -0.17
CA MET A 660 22.69 20.37 -1.50
C MET A 660 23.66 19.79 -2.52
N ILE A 661 23.27 19.87 -3.79
CA ILE A 661 24.12 19.49 -4.93
C ILE A 661 24.28 20.71 -5.80
N THR A 662 25.52 21.06 -6.13
CA THR A 662 25.84 22.27 -6.87
C THR A 662 26.49 21.95 -8.20
N LEU A 663 26.15 22.73 -9.23
CA LEU A 663 26.81 22.77 -10.54
C LEU A 663 27.41 24.18 -10.70
N ASP A 664 28.73 24.25 -10.80
CA ASP A 664 29.52 25.50 -10.80
C ASP A 664 29.17 26.43 -9.63
N GLY A 665 28.91 25.85 -8.46
CA GLY A 665 28.52 26.58 -7.24
C GLY A 665 27.05 26.98 -7.14
N THR A 666 26.24 26.77 -8.18
CA THR A 666 24.78 27.00 -8.14
C THR A 666 24.05 25.71 -7.75
N ASP A 667 23.12 25.75 -6.79
CA ASP A 667 22.32 24.56 -6.44
C ASP A 667 21.53 24.08 -7.67
N ILE A 668 21.60 22.78 -7.97
CA ILE A 668 20.87 22.17 -9.09
C ILE A 668 19.35 22.38 -8.96
N LYS A 669 18.84 22.62 -7.75
CA LYS A 669 17.42 22.94 -7.49
C LYS A 669 16.99 24.26 -8.13
N ASP A 670 17.90 25.21 -8.22
CA ASP A 670 17.65 26.55 -8.75
C ASP A 670 17.88 26.67 -10.26
N ILE A 671 18.49 25.64 -10.89
CA ILE A 671 18.69 25.56 -12.33
C ILE A 671 17.42 25.02 -13.02
N PRO A 672 16.93 25.66 -14.11
CA PRO A 672 15.83 25.11 -14.90
C PRO A 672 16.15 23.70 -15.41
N GLU A 673 15.20 22.76 -15.29
CA GLU A 673 15.44 21.35 -15.61
C GLU A 673 15.94 21.12 -17.05
N ALA A 674 15.34 21.82 -18.03
CA ALA A 674 15.80 21.77 -19.42
C ALA A 674 17.26 22.24 -19.57
N GLN A 675 17.66 23.26 -18.80
CA GLN A 675 19.05 23.75 -18.80
C GLN A 675 19.98 22.75 -18.09
N LEU A 676 19.57 22.20 -16.95
CA LEU A 676 20.34 21.19 -16.22
C LEU A 676 20.63 19.96 -17.11
N HIS A 677 19.60 19.41 -17.76
CA HIS A 677 19.74 18.24 -18.63
C HIS A 677 20.47 18.55 -19.96
N SER A 678 20.55 19.83 -20.37
CA SER A 678 21.45 20.24 -21.46
C SER A 678 22.93 20.23 -21.04
N HIS A 679 23.22 20.49 -19.75
CA HIS A 679 24.58 20.50 -19.22
C HIS A 679 25.03 19.13 -18.71
N VAL A 680 24.10 18.30 -18.24
CA VAL A 680 24.36 16.98 -17.64
C VAL A 680 23.64 15.90 -18.46
N ALA A 681 24.39 15.16 -19.27
CA ALA A 681 23.83 14.01 -19.99
C ALA A 681 23.88 12.77 -19.10
N THR A 682 22.79 11.99 -19.13
CA THR A 682 22.75 10.68 -18.47
C THR A 682 22.59 9.59 -19.52
N VAL A 683 23.53 8.64 -19.55
CA VAL A 683 23.44 7.45 -20.38
C VAL A 683 23.12 6.27 -19.48
N LEU A 684 21.88 5.79 -19.59
CA LEU A 684 21.34 4.69 -18.79
C LEU A 684 21.61 3.34 -19.46
N GLN A 685 21.60 2.28 -18.66
CA GLN A 685 21.73 0.90 -19.13
C GLN A 685 20.57 0.46 -20.06
N ASP A 686 19.32 0.75 -19.71
CA ASP A 686 18.15 0.49 -20.56
C ASP A 686 17.74 1.76 -21.33
N VAL A 687 18.18 1.84 -22.59
CA VAL A 687 17.87 2.97 -23.48
C VAL A 687 16.43 2.89 -23.96
N GLN A 688 15.65 3.92 -23.63
CA GLN A 688 14.30 4.10 -24.16
C GLN A 688 14.33 4.85 -25.50
N LEU A 689 13.66 4.27 -26.49
CA LEU A 689 13.35 4.92 -27.76
C LEU A 689 11.89 5.37 -27.76
N ILE A 690 11.64 6.56 -28.28
CA ILE A 690 10.27 6.99 -28.58
C ILE A 690 9.84 6.38 -29.90
N ARG A 691 8.54 6.15 -30.05
CA ARG A 691 7.97 5.79 -31.35
C ARG A 691 8.07 7.01 -32.27
N GLY A 692 9.02 6.98 -33.19
CA GLY A 692 9.38 8.08 -34.08
C GLY A 692 10.52 7.68 -35.01
N THR A 693 11.01 8.60 -35.83
CA THR A 693 12.14 8.28 -36.71
C THR A 693 13.45 8.15 -35.92
N ILE A 694 14.48 7.55 -36.52
CA ILE A 694 15.83 7.55 -35.93
C ILE A 694 16.34 8.98 -35.78
N HIS A 695 16.07 9.84 -36.77
CA HIS A 695 16.34 11.28 -36.68
C HIS A 695 15.75 11.89 -35.40
N ASP A 696 14.45 11.69 -35.17
CA ASP A 696 13.74 12.24 -33.99
C ASP A 696 14.30 11.67 -32.68
N ASN A 697 14.69 10.40 -32.68
CA ASN A 697 15.29 9.76 -31.51
C ASN A 697 16.68 10.31 -31.19
N ILE A 698 17.50 10.68 -32.18
CA ILE A 698 18.81 11.32 -31.95
C ILE A 698 18.62 12.79 -31.57
N ALA A 699 17.72 13.51 -32.26
CA ALA A 699 17.39 14.92 -32.05
C ALA A 699 16.44 15.16 -30.86
N LEU A 700 16.14 14.14 -30.05
CA LEU A 700 15.10 14.22 -29.01
C LEU A 700 15.28 15.39 -28.02
N GLY A 701 16.52 15.68 -27.64
CA GLY A 701 16.86 16.81 -26.76
C GLY A 701 17.12 18.13 -27.48
N HIS A 702 17.24 18.09 -28.81
CA HIS A 702 17.55 19.24 -29.67
C HIS A 702 16.72 19.13 -30.97
N PRO A 703 15.38 19.34 -30.92
CA PRO A 703 14.49 19.09 -32.06
C PRO A 703 14.82 19.94 -33.29
N ASP A 704 15.40 21.11 -33.07
CA ASP A 704 15.82 22.06 -34.12
C ASP A 704 17.18 21.70 -34.75
N ALA A 705 17.81 20.60 -34.32
CA ALA A 705 19.08 20.16 -34.88
C ALA A 705 18.95 19.85 -36.37
N THR A 706 19.89 20.39 -37.15
CA THR A 706 19.94 20.12 -38.59
C THR A 706 20.28 18.65 -38.86
N ARG A 707 19.81 18.12 -39.99
CA ARG A 707 20.15 16.76 -40.46
C ARG A 707 21.66 16.52 -40.44
N ALA A 708 22.46 17.52 -40.82
CA ALA A 708 23.92 17.42 -40.83
C ALA A 708 24.50 17.22 -39.42
N GLN A 709 23.98 17.92 -38.41
CA GLN A 709 24.40 17.75 -37.01
C GLN A 709 24.02 16.36 -36.48
N VAL A 710 22.81 15.88 -36.82
CA VAL A 710 22.35 14.53 -36.47
C VAL A 710 23.25 13.45 -37.08
N VAL A 711 23.58 13.58 -38.37
CA VAL A 711 24.50 12.65 -39.06
C VAL A 711 25.91 12.70 -38.45
N ALA A 712 26.43 13.88 -38.14
CA ALA A 712 27.74 14.04 -37.50
C ALA A 712 27.78 13.37 -36.11
N ALA A 713 26.73 13.53 -35.30
CA ALA A 713 26.60 12.87 -34.00
C ALA A 713 26.51 11.35 -34.15
N ALA A 714 25.72 10.85 -35.10
CA ALA A 714 25.59 9.43 -35.41
C ALA A 714 26.89 8.80 -35.93
N THR A 715 27.66 9.56 -36.73
CA THR A 715 28.97 9.13 -37.22
C THR A 715 29.96 9.00 -36.08
N THR A 716 30.00 10.01 -35.18
CA THR A 716 30.86 10.01 -33.99
C THR A 716 30.49 8.90 -33.01
N ALA A 717 29.21 8.53 -32.94
CA ALA A 717 28.71 7.41 -32.15
C ALA A 717 28.82 6.04 -32.85
N PHE A 718 29.46 5.98 -34.03
CA PHE A 718 29.64 4.76 -34.82
C PHE A 718 28.32 4.04 -35.17
N ILE A 719 27.23 4.76 -35.44
CA ILE A 719 25.92 4.17 -35.80
C ILE A 719 25.43 4.57 -37.20
N ASP A 720 25.99 5.62 -37.81
CA ASP A 720 25.57 6.13 -39.12
C ASP A 720 25.51 5.05 -40.22
N GLN A 721 26.55 4.21 -40.37
CA GLN A 721 26.56 3.13 -41.36
C GLN A 721 25.42 2.12 -41.17
N VAL A 722 25.07 1.80 -39.92
CA VAL A 722 23.95 0.91 -39.61
C VAL A 722 22.63 1.59 -39.97
N ILE A 723 22.50 2.88 -39.68
CA ILE A 723 21.30 3.66 -40.02
C ILE A 723 21.11 3.68 -41.54
N GLN A 724 22.18 3.89 -42.32
CA GLN A 724 22.13 3.91 -43.78
C GLN A 724 21.72 2.57 -44.41
N GLN A 725 21.94 1.46 -43.71
CA GLN A 725 21.52 0.12 -44.15
C GLN A 725 20.04 -0.16 -43.88
N LEU A 726 19.34 0.68 -43.11
CA LEU A 726 17.92 0.53 -42.87
C LEU A 726 17.09 0.99 -44.09
N PRO A 727 15.90 0.42 -44.33
CA PRO A 727 15.12 0.68 -45.54
C PRO A 727 14.83 2.15 -45.82
N ALA A 728 14.67 2.98 -44.78
CA ALA A 728 14.41 4.42 -44.88
C ALA A 728 15.52 5.28 -44.25
N GLY A 729 16.70 4.71 -44.00
CA GLY A 729 17.81 5.45 -43.39
C GLY A 729 17.41 6.06 -42.03
N TYR A 730 17.71 7.36 -41.86
CA TYR A 730 17.34 8.15 -40.68
C TYR A 730 15.83 8.34 -40.50
N ASP A 731 15.04 8.20 -41.57
CA ASP A 731 13.58 8.34 -41.53
C ASP A 731 12.88 7.02 -41.17
N THR A 732 13.66 5.96 -40.90
CA THR A 732 13.13 4.69 -40.39
C THR A 732 12.45 4.93 -39.05
N VAL A 733 11.15 4.61 -38.98
CA VAL A 733 10.38 4.67 -37.74
C VAL A 733 10.76 3.48 -36.87
N VAL A 734 11.20 3.77 -35.65
CA VAL A 734 11.63 2.78 -34.66
C VAL A 734 10.82 2.91 -33.38
N ASP A 735 10.75 1.82 -32.64
CA ASP A 735 10.29 1.74 -31.26
C ASP A 735 11.31 0.95 -30.41
N ARG A 736 10.94 0.56 -29.18
CA ARG A 736 11.83 -0.14 -28.25
C ARG A 736 12.39 -1.45 -28.83
N ASP A 737 11.58 -2.19 -29.58
CA ASP A 737 11.90 -3.55 -30.01
C ASP A 737 12.45 -3.60 -31.45
N SER A 738 12.54 -2.44 -32.11
CA SER A 738 12.96 -2.31 -33.51
C SER A 738 14.47 -2.48 -33.75
N LEU A 739 15.32 -2.38 -32.72
CA LEU A 739 16.79 -2.34 -32.84
C LEU A 739 17.47 -3.29 -31.85
N SER A 740 18.70 -3.71 -32.13
CA SER A 740 19.50 -4.47 -31.16
C SER A 740 19.90 -3.60 -29.96
N GLY A 741 20.24 -4.24 -28.83
CA GLY A 741 20.67 -3.51 -27.62
C GLY A 741 21.85 -2.57 -27.89
N GLY A 742 22.86 -3.05 -28.63
CA GLY A 742 24.02 -2.24 -28.99
C GLY A 742 23.72 -1.11 -29.97
N GLN A 743 22.74 -1.28 -30.86
CA GLN A 743 22.27 -0.20 -31.74
C GLN A 743 21.53 0.89 -30.96
N ARG A 744 20.61 0.51 -30.06
CA ARG A 744 19.92 1.45 -29.16
C ARG A 744 20.91 2.25 -28.33
N GLN A 745 21.94 1.59 -27.81
CA GLN A 745 22.96 2.24 -27.00
C GLN A 745 23.77 3.28 -27.78
N ARG A 746 24.16 2.97 -29.02
CA ARG A 746 24.83 3.96 -29.88
C ARG A 746 23.92 5.12 -30.28
N ILE A 747 22.61 4.89 -30.44
CA ILE A 747 21.64 5.99 -30.62
C ILE A 747 21.59 6.89 -29.38
N ALA A 748 21.61 6.33 -28.16
CA ALA A 748 21.69 7.14 -26.94
C ALA A 748 23.01 7.92 -26.83
N ILE A 749 24.12 7.34 -27.26
CA ILE A 749 25.42 8.04 -27.33
C ILE A 749 25.35 9.17 -28.35
N ALA A 750 24.79 8.95 -29.54
CA ALA A 750 24.60 9.99 -30.55
C ALA A 750 23.71 11.13 -30.02
N ARG A 751 22.61 10.79 -29.33
CA ARG A 751 21.70 11.75 -28.66
C ARG A 751 22.46 12.61 -27.63
N ALA A 752 23.30 11.98 -26.82
CA ALA A 752 24.12 12.69 -25.83
C ALA A 752 25.19 13.58 -26.49
N LEU A 753 25.88 13.07 -27.52
CA LEU A 753 26.89 13.82 -28.28
C LEU A 753 26.31 15.07 -28.95
N LEU A 754 25.11 14.94 -29.53
CA LEU A 754 24.43 16.06 -30.19
C LEU A 754 24.19 17.23 -29.23
N GLY A 755 23.87 16.95 -27.97
CA GLY A 755 23.67 17.99 -26.95
C GLY A 755 24.94 18.60 -26.37
N ASN A 756 26.12 18.07 -26.72
CA ASN A 756 27.42 18.53 -26.23
C ASN A 756 27.44 18.88 -24.72
N PRO A 757 27.14 17.91 -23.83
CA PRO A 757 27.03 18.15 -22.40
C PRO A 757 28.37 18.52 -21.79
N ARG A 758 28.33 19.19 -20.63
CA ARG A 758 29.52 19.57 -19.83
C ARG A 758 29.90 18.49 -18.82
N ALA A 759 28.91 17.70 -18.40
CA ALA A 759 29.09 16.53 -17.55
C ALA A 759 28.32 15.32 -18.09
N VAL A 760 28.84 14.11 -17.85
CA VAL A 760 28.24 12.86 -18.29
C VAL A 760 28.13 11.90 -17.11
N ILE A 761 26.94 11.36 -16.89
CA ILE A 761 26.66 10.30 -15.90
C ILE A 761 26.47 9.00 -16.67
N LEU A 762 27.30 8.00 -16.36
CA LEU A 762 27.27 6.69 -16.98
C LEU A 762 26.85 5.62 -15.95
N ASP A 763 25.78 4.89 -16.26
CA ASP A 763 25.35 3.71 -15.52
C ASP A 763 25.62 2.46 -16.38
N GLU A 764 26.74 1.78 -16.09
CA GLU A 764 27.20 0.52 -16.70
C GLU A 764 26.86 0.30 -18.20
N ALA A 765 27.59 1.00 -19.08
CA ALA A 765 27.27 1.09 -20.51
C ALA A 765 27.73 -0.09 -21.40
N THR A 766 28.17 -1.23 -20.86
CA THR A 766 28.67 -2.37 -21.68
C THR A 766 28.12 -3.73 -21.28
N ALA A 767 27.23 -3.82 -20.28
CA ALA A 767 26.81 -5.10 -19.73
C ALA A 767 25.89 -5.93 -20.66
N ALA A 768 25.22 -5.31 -21.62
CA ALA A 768 24.23 -5.95 -22.49
C ALA A 768 24.54 -5.81 -24.00
N ALA A 769 25.77 -5.42 -24.36
CA ALA A 769 26.16 -5.27 -25.75
C ALA A 769 26.61 -6.60 -26.36
N ASP A 770 26.14 -6.88 -27.58
CA ASP A 770 26.69 -7.96 -28.40
C ASP A 770 28.21 -7.73 -28.60
N PRO A 771 29.06 -8.77 -28.60
CA PRO A 771 30.51 -8.62 -28.75
C PRO A 771 30.92 -7.76 -29.95
N ASP A 772 30.21 -7.91 -31.07
CA ASP A 772 30.44 -7.15 -32.31
C ASP A 772 30.13 -5.64 -32.15
N SER A 773 29.20 -5.28 -31.27
CA SER A 773 28.84 -3.88 -31.00
C SER A 773 29.66 -3.26 -29.87
N GLU A 774 30.31 -4.05 -29.02
CA GLU A 774 31.01 -3.57 -27.83
C GLU A 774 32.15 -2.61 -28.20
N TRP A 775 32.90 -2.91 -29.25
CA TRP A 775 33.96 -2.00 -29.73
C TRP A 775 33.40 -0.64 -30.15
N ALA A 776 32.36 -0.62 -30.97
CA ALA A 776 31.75 0.62 -31.47
C ALA A 776 31.14 1.46 -30.33
N ILE A 777 30.53 0.81 -29.34
CA ILE A 777 30.00 1.47 -28.14
C ILE A 777 31.14 2.09 -27.32
N ARG A 778 32.23 1.36 -27.08
CA ARG A 778 33.41 1.88 -26.36
C ARG A 778 34.03 3.08 -27.07
N GLN A 779 34.13 3.04 -28.40
CA GLN A 779 34.63 4.18 -29.18
C GLN A 779 33.71 5.40 -29.07
N GLY A 780 32.40 5.20 -29.23
CA GLY A 780 31.41 6.27 -29.07
C GLY A 780 31.43 6.88 -27.66
N LEU A 781 31.53 6.04 -26.62
CA LEU A 781 31.69 6.50 -25.23
C LEU A 781 33.00 7.27 -25.05
N SER A 782 34.13 6.79 -25.58
CA SER A 782 35.40 7.50 -25.48
C SER A 782 35.31 8.93 -26.05
N GLN A 783 34.65 9.10 -27.20
CA GLN A 783 34.38 10.42 -27.78
C GLN A 783 33.43 11.26 -26.92
N LEU A 784 32.39 10.64 -26.35
CA LEU A 784 31.46 11.31 -25.44
C LEU A 784 32.13 11.73 -24.13
N LEU A 785 33.12 11.01 -23.61
CA LEU A 785 33.74 11.32 -22.32
C LEU A 785 34.89 12.33 -22.40
N LYS A 786 35.51 12.47 -23.58
CA LYS A 786 36.68 13.32 -23.79
C LYS A 786 36.39 14.79 -23.42
N GLY A 787 37.19 15.33 -22.50
CA GLY A 787 37.15 16.75 -22.11
C GLY A 787 35.91 17.16 -21.32
N ARG A 788 35.23 16.21 -20.64
CA ARG A 788 34.01 16.46 -19.85
C ARG A 788 34.19 15.95 -18.43
N THR A 789 33.38 16.46 -17.51
CA THR A 789 33.31 15.91 -16.14
C THR A 789 32.51 14.63 -16.17
N VAL A 790 33.04 13.53 -15.64
CA VAL A 790 32.40 12.22 -15.78
C VAL A 790 32.16 11.58 -14.42
N LEU A 791 30.94 11.11 -14.22
CA LEU A 791 30.57 10.22 -13.13
C LEU A 791 30.26 8.83 -13.69
N ILE A 792 31.04 7.82 -13.30
CA ILE A 792 30.84 6.44 -13.73
C ILE A 792 30.42 5.59 -12.53
N ILE A 793 29.30 4.87 -12.65
CA ILE A 793 28.96 3.80 -11.71
C ILE A 793 29.58 2.51 -12.23
N ALA A 794 30.55 1.98 -11.49
CA ALA A 794 31.23 0.76 -11.88
C ALA A 794 30.60 -0.47 -11.22
N HIS A 795 30.29 -1.43 -12.08
CA HIS A 795 30.00 -2.82 -11.73
C HIS A 795 31.10 -3.76 -12.27
N ARG A 796 31.81 -3.34 -13.32
CA ARG A 796 33.02 -3.98 -13.85
C ARG A 796 34.25 -3.15 -13.45
N LEU A 797 35.00 -3.63 -12.46
CA LEU A 797 36.16 -2.89 -11.90
C LEU A 797 37.26 -2.58 -12.93
N HIS A 798 37.39 -3.36 -14.01
CA HIS A 798 38.37 -3.07 -15.07
C HIS A 798 38.03 -1.81 -15.88
N THR A 799 36.76 -1.38 -15.91
CA THR A 799 36.33 -0.20 -16.68
C THR A 799 36.67 1.14 -16.04
N ILE A 800 37.17 1.10 -14.80
CA ILE A 800 37.44 2.30 -13.98
C ILE A 800 38.89 2.37 -13.49
N ALA A 801 39.75 1.47 -13.95
CA ALA A 801 41.17 1.49 -13.59
C ALA A 801 41.84 2.83 -13.98
N ASP A 802 41.38 3.43 -15.09
CA ASP A 802 41.87 4.71 -15.61
C ASP A 802 41.13 5.93 -15.05
N ALA A 803 40.24 5.75 -14.05
CA ALA A 803 39.55 6.87 -13.44
C ALA A 803 40.52 7.75 -12.63
N ASP A 804 40.43 9.07 -12.78
CA ASP A 804 41.23 10.02 -12.01
C ASP A 804 40.97 9.91 -10.51
N THR A 805 39.74 9.57 -10.11
CA THR A 805 39.36 9.36 -8.71
C THR A 805 38.34 8.24 -8.60
N ILE A 806 38.59 7.30 -7.71
CA ILE A 806 37.68 6.23 -7.33
C ILE A 806 37.16 6.52 -5.93
N VAL A 807 35.84 6.40 -5.77
CA VAL A 807 35.09 6.60 -4.53
C VAL A 807 34.43 5.29 -4.16
N VAL A 808 34.77 4.77 -3.00
CA VAL A 808 34.21 3.52 -2.49
C VAL A 808 33.08 3.85 -1.53
N LEU A 809 31.88 3.40 -1.86
CA LEU A 809 30.70 3.49 -1.00
C LEU A 809 30.47 2.17 -0.25
N ASP A 810 30.15 2.29 1.04
CA ASP A 810 29.57 1.22 1.83
C ASP A 810 28.47 1.77 2.74
N LYS A 811 27.34 1.05 2.83
CA LYS A 811 26.16 1.41 3.63
C LYS A 811 25.77 2.90 3.54
N GLY A 812 25.80 3.48 2.35
CA GLY A 812 25.37 4.87 2.13
C GLY A 812 26.39 5.94 2.49
N ARG A 813 27.63 5.57 2.82
CA ARG A 813 28.72 6.47 3.19
C ARG A 813 29.95 6.24 2.32
N ILE A 814 30.75 7.27 2.13
CA ILE A 814 32.05 7.16 1.45
C ILE A 814 33.07 6.63 2.46
N VAL A 815 33.65 5.46 2.17
CA VAL A 815 34.62 4.79 3.05
C VAL A 815 36.06 4.93 2.55
N GLU A 816 36.27 5.04 1.24
CA GLU A 816 37.61 5.27 0.66
C GLU A 816 37.55 6.20 -0.56
N LYS A 817 38.64 6.92 -0.79
CA LYS A 817 38.82 7.80 -1.96
C LYS A 817 40.29 7.82 -2.41
N GLY A 818 40.52 7.69 -3.71
CA GLY A 818 41.87 7.78 -4.29
C GLY A 818 41.96 7.20 -5.70
N THR A 819 43.17 7.08 -6.23
CA THR A 819 43.42 6.36 -7.49
C THR A 819 43.41 4.84 -7.28
N ASP A 820 43.24 4.06 -8.36
CA ASP A 820 43.27 2.59 -8.31
C ASP A 820 44.52 2.06 -7.57
N SER A 821 45.70 2.54 -7.95
CA SER A 821 46.96 2.09 -7.36
C SER A 821 47.09 2.44 -5.87
N ALA A 822 46.60 3.62 -5.46
CA ALA A 822 46.64 4.06 -4.06
C ALA A 822 45.63 3.30 -3.19
N LEU A 823 44.46 2.93 -3.73
CA LEU A 823 43.45 2.17 -3.01
C LEU A 823 43.84 0.69 -2.89
N ARG A 824 44.42 0.09 -3.93
CA ARG A 824 44.95 -1.29 -3.85
C ARG A 824 46.05 -1.43 -2.81
N LYS A 825 47.00 -0.49 -2.78
CA LYS A 825 48.09 -0.48 -1.78
C LYS A 825 47.59 -0.33 -0.34
N ARG A 826 46.46 0.37 -0.14
CA ARG A 826 45.85 0.54 1.19
C ARG A 826 45.20 -0.74 1.73
N GLY A 827 44.91 -1.72 0.86
CA GLY A 827 44.42 -3.03 1.28
C GLY A 827 43.01 -3.03 1.90
N GLY A 828 42.22 -1.97 1.72
CA GLY A 828 40.87 -1.88 2.27
C GLY A 828 39.79 -2.47 1.35
N LEU A 829 38.58 -1.91 1.40
CA LEU A 829 37.40 -2.47 0.73
C LEU A 829 37.58 -2.54 -0.79
N TYR A 830 38.18 -1.51 -1.40
CA TYR A 830 38.49 -1.53 -2.84
C TYR A 830 39.38 -2.70 -3.25
N ALA A 831 40.44 -2.96 -2.48
CA ALA A 831 41.37 -4.06 -2.76
C ALA A 831 40.65 -5.41 -2.70
N THR A 832 39.82 -5.60 -1.67
CA THR A 832 39.01 -6.82 -1.50
C THR A 832 38.04 -7.03 -2.67
N LEU A 833 37.33 -5.97 -3.09
CA LEU A 833 36.43 -6.05 -4.25
C LEU A 833 37.18 -6.42 -5.53
N THR A 834 38.38 -5.87 -5.70
CA THR A 834 39.22 -6.10 -6.88
C THR A 834 39.80 -7.51 -6.91
N ASP A 835 40.27 -8.02 -5.78
CA ASP A 835 40.80 -9.38 -5.67
C ASP A 835 39.69 -10.41 -5.89
N ASN A 836 38.49 -10.18 -5.35
CA ASN A 836 37.34 -11.03 -5.58
C ASN A 836 36.93 -11.04 -7.06
N ALA A 837 36.90 -9.88 -7.72
CA ALA A 837 36.61 -9.80 -9.15
C ALA A 837 37.67 -10.50 -10.00
N ARG A 838 38.96 -10.41 -9.61
CA ARG A 838 40.05 -11.11 -10.30
C ARG A 838 39.94 -12.62 -10.13
N LYS A 839 39.64 -13.11 -8.92
CA LYS A 839 39.43 -14.54 -8.66
C LYS A 839 38.23 -15.11 -9.41
N ALA A 840 37.18 -14.32 -9.64
CA ALA A 840 36.02 -14.74 -10.41
C ALA A 840 36.27 -14.82 -11.94
N LEU A 841 37.33 -14.17 -12.43
CA LEU A 841 37.76 -14.20 -13.84
C LEU A 841 38.78 -15.31 -14.14
N GLN A 842 39.34 -15.93 -13.11
CA GLN A 842 40.25 -17.09 -13.20
C GLN A 842 39.46 -18.36 -13.01
#